data_AF-A0A2E3XPZ2-F1
#
_entry.id   AF-A0A2E3XPZ2-F1
#
_cell.length_a   1.000
_cell.length_b   1.000
_cell.length_c   1.000
_cell.angle_alpha   90.00
_cell.angle_beta   90.00
_cell.angle_gamma   90.00
#
_symmetry.space_group_name_H-M   'P 1'
#
loop_
_entity.id
_entity.type
_entity.pdbx_description
1 polymer ?
#
loop_
_entity_poly.entity_id
_entity_poly.type
_entity_poly.pdbx_seq_one_letter_code
_entity_poly.pdbx_strand_id
1 'polypeptide(L)'
;MADIQTPQGTLKRWDNLNQDQKDLVGKIILKNSYKATLIHELGHNLGLRHNFMGSHDHENFYTEEEARSLGLEAAPAYSSIMDYSFSEFNQLKVFGKYDIAALRFGYKREVELTNGNFMKIQGSLQETVQALKESQAGVDPAQEVRIKPFEFCTDENTNLGNLCNRFDEGTNLKEIINYRIKSYKDNYKYRNFRDGRIRYSTYDMPSYIYARSYELGRIRDIIEDNEYSKEFWRGYLPELLLNYDIVLTEEQLDQVLNVSCSGVFGEGVWFCDDYIDDGREAVEIAGNFFLELLKTPDHLCALVTQETPNVIVEYRTLYNIYDKIKGDIDNVPHSCFDSVIKEHVAKDGLLVVGENGKFINGFKDTDPNYRYAQDRYARGIWPDKIYAMRYLFKRRSNFSTTDENFGAIIDYPNIAEKADNIFSHLILGTELESPLPFTTESGQQFQVPYVIGNDYSVNPLEDYFGGLARSLRMSPKGETDLRELMLSQVEREHTAYGKQYKNKAFASRNLLAVQRTYGFIPLDARTAEKVYFYDPNYEVTYSASRVSPYAFEMISAINNFDFLNAQEEQQIRVAVNLQNYVGFPIPDGVELDAGQTVFFGMNKATMEQILNLSQQQVSSDNINFRQILGEEDGAAIEALYNKGFNALAEIYQLKVQIFESILSNSTDDEKRLLTMDGNLLMAFANGSLNEEIIEYYIEQLTKLPSSQRHQNAM
;
A
#
# COMPACT_ATOMS: atom_id res chain seq x y z
N MET A 1 -34.59 -24.93 -8.46
CA MET A 1 -33.79 -24.89 -7.22
C MET A 1 -34.58 -24.05 -6.22
N ALA A 2 -35.28 -24.68 -5.28
CA ALA A 2 -36.29 -23.98 -4.47
C ALA A 2 -35.67 -23.34 -3.21
N ASP A 3 -35.65 -22.00 -3.20
CA ASP A 3 -35.73 -21.16 -1.99
C ASP A 3 -34.58 -21.27 -0.97
N ILE A 4 -33.34 -21.56 -1.41
CA ILE A 4 -32.13 -21.44 -0.55
C ILE A 4 -31.45 -20.08 -0.64
N GLN A 5 -31.93 -19.22 -1.55
CA GLN A 5 -31.49 -17.84 -1.70
C GLN A 5 -32.54 -16.89 -1.11
N THR A 6 -32.10 -15.73 -0.63
CA THR A 6 -32.93 -14.60 -0.26
C THR A 6 -33.53 -13.95 -1.52
N PRO A 7 -34.56 -13.09 -1.40
CA PRO A 7 -35.07 -12.30 -2.52
C PRO A 7 -34.00 -11.43 -3.21
N GLN A 8 -32.90 -11.13 -2.52
CA GLN A 8 -31.74 -10.38 -3.01
C GLN A 8 -30.68 -11.27 -3.69
N GLY A 9 -30.94 -12.57 -3.85
CA GLY A 9 -30.04 -13.52 -4.52
C GLY A 9 -28.88 -14.04 -3.66
N THR A 10 -28.80 -13.64 -2.38
CA THR A 10 -27.77 -14.14 -1.44
C THR A 10 -28.20 -15.46 -0.81
N LEU A 11 -27.27 -16.33 -0.42
CA LEU A 11 -27.62 -17.57 0.26
C LEU A 11 -28.24 -17.29 1.64
N LYS A 12 -29.32 -18.01 1.97
CA LYS A 12 -29.92 -17.98 3.32
C LYS A 12 -28.90 -18.48 4.34
N ARG A 13 -28.91 -17.89 5.55
CA ARG A 13 -28.15 -18.42 6.69
C ARG A 13 -28.61 -19.86 6.99
N TRP A 14 -27.68 -20.68 7.48
CA TRP A 14 -27.98 -22.07 7.87
C TRP A 14 -29.20 -22.17 8.79
N ASP A 15 -29.32 -21.30 9.78
CA ASP A 15 -30.44 -21.31 10.74
C ASP A 15 -31.80 -20.93 10.10
N ASN A 16 -31.77 -20.24 8.97
CA ASN A 16 -32.96 -19.87 8.19
C ASN A 16 -33.36 -20.93 7.15
N LEU A 17 -32.56 -21.99 7.01
CA LEU A 17 -32.91 -23.14 6.17
C LEU A 17 -33.85 -24.08 6.94
N ASN A 18 -34.89 -24.56 6.25
CA ASN A 18 -35.70 -25.66 6.78
C ASN A 18 -34.91 -26.99 6.74
N GLN A 19 -35.44 -28.04 7.36
CA GLN A 19 -34.71 -29.32 7.46
C GLN A 19 -34.41 -29.94 6.09
N ASP A 20 -35.37 -29.92 5.15
CA ASP A 20 -35.17 -30.45 3.80
C ASP A 20 -34.05 -29.71 3.04
N GLN A 21 -33.98 -28.39 3.21
CA GLN A 21 -32.93 -27.55 2.65
C GLN A 21 -31.57 -27.84 3.30
N LYS A 22 -31.53 -28.00 4.63
CA LYS A 22 -30.30 -28.39 5.35
C LYS A 22 -29.80 -29.75 4.88
N ASP A 23 -30.69 -30.72 4.75
CA ASP A 23 -30.36 -32.06 4.28
C ASP A 23 -29.84 -32.03 2.84
N LEU A 24 -30.44 -31.21 1.98
CA LEU A 24 -30.00 -31.03 0.60
C LEU A 24 -28.62 -30.36 0.54
N VAL A 25 -28.44 -29.23 1.21
CA VAL A 25 -27.16 -28.50 1.26
C VAL A 25 -26.07 -29.39 1.85
N GLY A 26 -26.37 -30.11 2.93
CA GLY A 26 -25.48 -31.08 3.55
C GLY A 26 -25.07 -32.18 2.58
N LYS A 27 -25.99 -32.76 1.81
CA LYS A 27 -25.66 -33.75 0.77
C LYS A 27 -24.77 -33.18 -0.33
N ILE A 28 -25.00 -31.94 -0.76
CA ILE A 28 -24.17 -31.27 -1.79
C ILE A 28 -22.74 -31.05 -1.26
N ILE A 29 -22.60 -30.50 -0.05
CA ILE A 29 -21.29 -30.28 0.57
C ILE A 29 -20.56 -31.61 0.74
N LEU A 30 -21.20 -32.60 1.37
CA LEU A 30 -20.61 -33.91 1.62
C LEU A 30 -20.17 -34.62 0.34
N LYS A 31 -20.99 -34.59 -0.72
CA LYS A 31 -20.64 -35.21 -2.00
C LYS A 31 -19.39 -34.58 -2.60
N ASN A 32 -19.29 -33.25 -2.57
CA ASN A 32 -18.15 -32.53 -3.15
C ASN A 32 -16.87 -32.77 -2.33
N SER A 33 -16.94 -32.55 -1.01
CA SER A 33 -15.82 -32.75 -0.09
C SER A 33 -15.30 -34.20 -0.16
N TYR A 34 -16.20 -35.18 -0.04
CA TYR A 34 -15.81 -36.60 -0.08
C TYR A 34 -15.16 -37.02 -1.40
N LYS A 35 -15.71 -36.58 -2.54
CA LYS A 35 -15.16 -36.94 -3.85
C LYS A 35 -13.74 -36.40 -4.03
N ALA A 36 -13.52 -35.14 -3.68
CA ALA A 36 -12.21 -34.53 -3.80
C ALA A 36 -11.20 -35.15 -2.84
N THR A 37 -11.53 -35.27 -1.54
CA THR A 37 -10.65 -35.91 -0.55
C THR A 37 -10.33 -37.35 -0.93
N LEU A 38 -11.32 -38.15 -1.34
CA LEU A 38 -11.07 -39.54 -1.74
C LEU A 38 -10.05 -39.63 -2.89
N ILE A 39 -10.17 -38.76 -3.90
CA ILE A 39 -9.28 -38.77 -5.06
C ILE A 39 -7.88 -38.28 -4.68
N HIS A 40 -7.78 -37.26 -3.83
CA HIS A 40 -6.53 -36.78 -3.25
C HIS A 40 -5.78 -37.89 -2.51
N GLU A 41 -6.47 -38.57 -1.58
CA GLU A 41 -5.89 -39.68 -0.81
C GLU A 41 -5.56 -40.89 -1.69
N LEU A 42 -6.34 -41.14 -2.75
CA LEU A 42 -5.98 -42.15 -3.74
C LEU A 42 -4.70 -41.77 -4.49
N GLY A 43 -4.52 -40.49 -4.82
CA GLY A 43 -3.27 -39.95 -5.38
C GLY A 43 -2.06 -40.25 -4.49
N HIS A 44 -2.17 -40.01 -3.18
CA HIS A 44 -1.13 -40.38 -2.22
C HIS A 44 -0.84 -41.89 -2.21
N ASN A 45 -1.87 -42.73 -2.24
CA ASN A 45 -1.70 -44.19 -2.32
C ASN A 45 -1.02 -44.64 -3.64
N LEU A 46 -1.10 -43.83 -4.69
CA LEU A 46 -0.41 -44.01 -5.97
C LEU A 46 0.95 -43.28 -6.02
N GLY A 47 1.43 -42.75 -4.90
CA GLY A 47 2.75 -42.13 -4.79
C GLY A 47 2.83 -40.66 -5.19
N LEU A 48 1.70 -39.99 -5.42
CA LEU A 48 1.69 -38.54 -5.64
C LEU A 48 1.93 -37.81 -4.30
N ARG A 49 2.76 -36.76 -4.37
CA ARG A 49 2.90 -35.79 -3.28
C ARG A 49 1.93 -34.64 -3.49
N HIS A 50 1.78 -33.77 -2.50
CA HIS A 50 1.13 -32.49 -2.70
C HIS A 50 1.80 -31.70 -3.83
N ASN A 51 1.00 -30.92 -4.57
CA ASN A 51 1.47 -29.97 -5.56
C ASN A 51 0.77 -28.62 -5.35
N PHE A 52 1.44 -27.67 -4.68
CA PHE A 52 0.87 -26.34 -4.41
C PHE A 52 1.13 -25.30 -5.51
N MET A 53 1.62 -25.71 -6.69
CA MET A 53 1.63 -24.88 -7.89
C MET A 53 0.37 -25.09 -8.74
N GLY A 54 -0.59 -25.88 -8.26
CA GLY A 54 -1.76 -26.25 -9.02
C GLY A 54 -2.57 -25.05 -9.50
N SER A 55 -2.68 -23.97 -8.73
CA SER A 55 -3.37 -22.74 -9.19
C SER A 55 -2.55 -21.84 -10.11
N HIS A 56 -1.22 -21.95 -10.07
CA HIS A 56 -0.31 -21.17 -10.92
C HIS A 56 -0.17 -21.76 -12.32
N ASP A 57 -0.22 -23.10 -12.42
CA ASP A 57 -0.02 -23.94 -13.60
C ASP A 57 -1.19 -23.88 -14.62
N HIS A 58 -1.61 -22.66 -14.98
CA HIS A 58 -2.81 -22.39 -15.77
C HIS A 58 -2.76 -22.94 -17.20
N GLU A 59 -1.57 -23.04 -17.79
CA GLU A 59 -1.33 -23.73 -19.06
C GLU A 59 -1.75 -25.21 -19.04
N ASN A 60 -1.85 -25.81 -17.84
CA ASN A 60 -2.24 -27.19 -17.61
C ASN A 60 -3.63 -27.34 -16.97
N PHE A 61 -4.47 -26.32 -17.05
CA PHE A 61 -5.88 -26.44 -16.65
C PHE A 61 -6.67 -27.25 -17.67
N TYR A 62 -7.78 -27.84 -17.21
CA TYR A 62 -8.78 -28.37 -18.12
C TYR A 62 -9.52 -27.22 -18.80
N THR A 63 -9.77 -27.37 -20.09
CA THR A 63 -10.76 -26.53 -20.78
C THR A 63 -12.17 -26.87 -20.30
N GLU A 64 -13.12 -25.97 -20.53
CA GLU A 64 -14.54 -26.21 -20.26
C GLU A 64 -15.08 -27.48 -20.95
N GLU A 65 -14.60 -27.77 -22.17
CA GLU A 65 -14.99 -28.96 -22.91
C GLU A 65 -14.46 -30.24 -22.24
N GLU A 66 -13.16 -30.25 -21.90
CA GLU A 66 -12.54 -31.37 -21.20
C GLU A 66 -13.21 -31.61 -19.84
N ALA A 67 -13.44 -30.55 -19.06
CA ALA A 67 -14.08 -30.63 -17.76
C ALA A 67 -15.49 -31.25 -17.85
N ARG A 68 -16.31 -30.83 -18.81
CA ARG A 68 -17.65 -31.41 -19.04
C ARG A 68 -17.57 -32.86 -19.48
N SER A 69 -16.60 -33.24 -20.31
CA SER A 69 -16.39 -34.63 -20.71
C SER A 69 -16.03 -35.54 -19.53
N LEU A 70 -15.39 -34.99 -18.50
CA LEU A 70 -15.05 -35.66 -17.24
C LEU A 70 -16.20 -35.62 -16.21
N GLY A 71 -17.36 -35.07 -16.57
CA GLY A 71 -18.52 -34.94 -15.70
C GLY A 71 -18.36 -33.88 -14.61
N LEU A 72 -17.52 -32.86 -14.83
CA LEU A 72 -17.43 -31.66 -14.00
C LEU A 72 -18.45 -30.62 -14.48
N GLU A 73 -18.91 -29.78 -13.54
CA GLU A 73 -19.88 -28.72 -13.83
C GLU A 73 -19.25 -27.50 -14.52
N ALA A 74 -17.97 -27.23 -14.22
CA ALA A 74 -17.14 -26.18 -14.80
C ALA A 74 -15.67 -26.61 -14.76
N ALA A 75 -14.81 -25.94 -15.54
CA ALA A 75 -13.38 -26.12 -15.50
C ALA A 75 -12.79 -25.55 -14.18
N PRO A 76 -12.16 -26.39 -13.34
CA PRO A 76 -11.49 -25.91 -12.14
C PRO A 76 -10.19 -25.18 -12.49
N ALA A 77 -9.88 -24.10 -11.78
CA ALA A 77 -8.66 -23.32 -11.95
C ALA A 77 -7.46 -23.96 -11.19
N TYR A 78 -7.27 -25.27 -11.40
CA TYR A 78 -6.19 -26.05 -10.78
C TYR A 78 -5.72 -27.14 -11.74
N SER A 79 -4.40 -27.36 -11.82
CA SER A 79 -3.80 -28.43 -12.64
C SER A 79 -3.66 -29.77 -11.91
N SER A 80 -3.75 -29.78 -10.57
CA SER A 80 -3.58 -30.95 -9.70
C SER A 80 -4.61 -31.01 -8.57
N ILE A 81 -5.17 -32.18 -8.30
CA ILE A 81 -6.01 -32.45 -7.10
C ILE A 81 -5.18 -32.52 -5.83
N MET A 82 -3.85 -32.59 -5.97
CA MET A 82 -2.91 -32.63 -4.86
C MET A 82 -2.61 -31.22 -4.30
N ASP A 83 -3.22 -30.18 -4.86
CA ASP A 83 -3.20 -28.81 -4.33
C ASP A 83 -4.24 -28.63 -3.21
N TYR A 84 -3.92 -27.77 -2.24
CA TYR A 84 -4.86 -27.31 -1.23
C TYR A 84 -5.55 -26.06 -1.74
N SER A 85 -6.60 -26.23 -2.54
CA SER A 85 -7.44 -25.12 -2.98
C SER A 85 -8.02 -24.36 -1.79
N PHE A 86 -8.29 -23.07 -1.95
CA PHE A 86 -8.94 -22.29 -0.88
C PHE A 86 -10.35 -22.81 -0.53
N SER A 87 -11.11 -23.27 -1.53
CA SER A 87 -12.46 -23.77 -1.34
C SER A 87 -12.65 -25.15 -1.92
N GLU A 88 -13.32 -26.03 -1.17
CA GLU A 88 -13.67 -27.38 -1.62
C GLU A 88 -14.55 -27.40 -2.89
N PHE A 89 -15.14 -26.25 -3.25
CA PHE A 89 -15.92 -26.09 -4.47
C PHE A 89 -15.06 -25.72 -5.68
N ASN A 90 -13.90 -25.12 -5.47
CA ASN A 90 -12.98 -24.65 -6.50
C ASN A 90 -11.91 -25.70 -6.85
N GLN A 91 -11.64 -26.68 -5.98
CA GLN A 91 -10.77 -27.82 -6.30
C GLN A 91 -11.29 -28.71 -7.42
N LEU A 92 -10.34 -29.42 -8.03
CA LEU A 92 -10.61 -30.57 -8.88
C LEU A 92 -11.41 -31.65 -8.13
N LYS A 93 -12.19 -32.42 -8.89
CA LYS A 93 -12.96 -33.58 -8.37
C LYS A 93 -12.66 -34.85 -9.18
N VAL A 94 -11.50 -34.83 -9.83
CA VAL A 94 -10.89 -35.81 -10.73
C VAL A 94 -9.38 -35.58 -10.67
N PHE A 95 -8.57 -36.51 -11.17
CA PHE A 95 -7.15 -36.22 -11.39
C PHE A 95 -6.98 -35.09 -12.40
N GLY A 96 -6.18 -34.09 -12.05
CA GLY A 96 -5.78 -33.00 -12.92
C GLY A 96 -4.79 -33.45 -14.01
N LYS A 97 -4.49 -32.57 -14.97
CA LYS A 97 -3.53 -32.88 -16.04
C LYS A 97 -2.14 -33.18 -15.48
N TYR A 98 -1.73 -32.45 -14.44
CA TYR A 98 -0.49 -32.72 -13.71
C TYR A 98 -0.48 -34.14 -13.14
N ASP A 99 -1.55 -34.52 -12.43
CA ASP A 99 -1.62 -35.82 -11.74
C ASP A 99 -1.54 -36.97 -12.75
N ILE A 100 -2.24 -36.83 -13.89
CA ILE A 100 -2.20 -37.81 -14.97
C ILE A 100 -0.80 -37.90 -15.58
N ALA A 101 -0.13 -36.76 -15.80
CA ALA A 101 1.23 -36.72 -16.32
C ALA A 101 2.24 -37.37 -15.35
N ALA A 102 2.13 -37.07 -14.05
CA ALA A 102 2.99 -37.63 -13.00
C ALA A 102 2.80 -39.15 -12.87
N LEU A 103 1.56 -39.64 -12.86
CA LEU A 103 1.27 -41.08 -12.83
C LEU A 103 1.76 -41.77 -14.12
N ARG A 104 1.61 -41.13 -15.28
CA ARG A 104 2.13 -41.67 -16.55
C ARG A 104 3.66 -41.75 -16.52
N PHE A 105 4.33 -40.71 -16.03
CA PHE A 105 5.78 -40.71 -15.86
C PHE A 105 6.22 -41.86 -14.94
N GLY A 106 5.62 -41.97 -13.75
CA GLY A 106 6.00 -42.97 -12.75
C GLY A 106 5.71 -44.41 -13.16
N TYR A 107 4.54 -44.69 -13.75
CA TYR A 107 4.09 -46.06 -14.02
C TYR A 107 4.28 -46.53 -15.46
N LYS A 108 4.26 -45.62 -16.45
CA LYS A 108 4.46 -45.96 -17.87
C LYS A 108 5.83 -45.58 -18.42
N ARG A 109 6.61 -44.78 -17.69
CA ARG A 109 7.88 -44.20 -18.17
C ARG A 109 7.68 -43.45 -19.49
N GLU A 110 6.65 -42.62 -19.55
CA GLU A 110 6.30 -41.78 -20.71
C GLU A 110 6.18 -40.32 -20.30
N VAL A 111 6.53 -39.41 -21.20
CA VAL A 111 6.30 -37.97 -21.09
C VAL A 111 5.37 -37.49 -22.19
N GLU A 112 4.56 -36.47 -21.91
CA GLU A 112 3.78 -35.74 -22.92
C GLU A 112 4.66 -34.67 -23.58
N LEU A 113 4.49 -34.48 -24.87
CA LEU A 113 5.15 -33.45 -25.65
C LEU A 113 4.20 -32.28 -25.91
N THR A 114 4.73 -31.09 -26.25
CA THR A 114 3.93 -29.88 -26.53
C THR A 114 2.93 -30.04 -27.67
N ASN A 115 3.12 -31.03 -28.55
CA ASN A 115 2.18 -31.39 -29.61
C ASN A 115 1.13 -32.44 -29.20
N GLY A 116 1.05 -32.80 -27.92
CA GLY A 116 0.13 -33.80 -27.37
C GLY A 116 0.53 -35.26 -27.58
N ASN A 117 1.64 -35.54 -28.27
CA ASN A 117 2.14 -36.90 -28.42
C ASN A 117 2.87 -37.38 -27.15
N PHE A 118 2.96 -38.70 -26.99
CA PHE A 118 3.70 -39.31 -25.88
C PHE A 118 5.03 -39.92 -26.34
N MET A 119 6.08 -39.72 -25.55
CA MET A 119 7.41 -40.29 -25.79
C MET A 119 7.83 -41.19 -24.61
N LYS A 120 8.39 -42.37 -24.91
CA LYS A 120 8.99 -43.27 -23.91
C LYS A 120 10.33 -42.74 -23.43
N ILE A 121 10.56 -42.79 -22.12
CA ILE A 121 11.84 -42.45 -21.50
C ILE A 121 12.79 -43.63 -21.64
N GLN A 122 13.81 -43.47 -22.49
CA GLN A 122 14.89 -44.45 -22.65
C GLN A 122 16.06 -44.03 -21.75
N GLY A 123 16.41 -44.87 -20.78
CA GLY A 123 17.42 -44.53 -19.79
C GLY A 123 16.94 -43.42 -18.84
N SER A 124 17.59 -42.26 -18.90
CA SER A 124 17.33 -41.06 -18.10
C SER A 124 16.47 -40.02 -18.84
N LEU A 125 15.90 -39.09 -18.07
CA LEU A 125 15.14 -37.97 -18.64
C LEU A 125 16.05 -37.04 -19.44
N GLN A 126 17.28 -36.80 -18.97
CA GLN A 126 18.28 -35.98 -19.67
C GLN A 126 18.62 -36.56 -21.04
N GLU A 127 18.83 -37.88 -21.13
CA GLU A 127 19.06 -38.56 -22.41
C GLU A 127 17.86 -38.43 -23.34
N THR A 128 16.63 -38.51 -22.80
CA THR A 128 15.40 -38.34 -23.59
C THR A 128 15.26 -36.90 -24.12
N VAL A 129 15.57 -35.89 -23.30
CA VAL A 129 15.59 -34.48 -23.73
C VAL A 129 16.65 -34.24 -24.80
N GLN A 130 17.84 -34.82 -24.63
CA GLN A 130 18.92 -34.69 -25.59
C GLN A 130 18.56 -35.34 -26.93
N ALA A 131 18.02 -36.56 -26.92
CA ALA A 131 17.56 -37.25 -28.11
C ALA A 131 16.44 -36.48 -28.85
N LEU A 132 15.53 -35.85 -28.10
CA LEU A 132 14.49 -35.00 -28.67
C LEU A 132 15.08 -33.79 -29.41
N LYS A 133 16.02 -33.09 -28.77
CA LYS A 133 16.74 -31.96 -29.38
C LYS A 133 17.50 -32.37 -30.64
N GLU A 134 18.22 -33.49 -30.58
CA GLU A 134 18.97 -34.03 -31.73
C GLU A 134 18.05 -34.40 -32.89
N SER A 135 16.88 -34.99 -32.60
CA SER A 135 15.89 -35.36 -33.63
C SER A 135 15.27 -34.15 -34.34
N GLN A 136 15.42 -32.96 -33.78
CA GLN A 136 14.86 -31.70 -34.27
C GLN A 136 15.95 -30.71 -34.70
N ALA A 137 17.19 -31.18 -34.92
CA ALA A 137 18.28 -30.35 -35.39
C ALA A 137 17.92 -29.66 -36.72
N GLY A 138 17.91 -28.33 -36.73
CA GLY A 138 17.57 -27.51 -37.89
C GLY A 138 16.07 -27.19 -38.05
N VAL A 139 15.21 -27.60 -37.10
CA VAL A 139 13.84 -27.10 -36.98
C VAL A 139 13.86 -25.67 -36.44
N ASP A 140 12.97 -24.82 -36.94
CA ASP A 140 12.76 -23.48 -36.41
C ASP A 140 12.43 -23.56 -34.90
N PRO A 141 13.13 -22.82 -34.01
CA PRO A 141 12.83 -22.80 -32.58
C PRO A 141 11.36 -22.54 -32.24
N ALA A 142 10.63 -21.78 -33.06
CA ALA A 142 9.19 -21.53 -32.87
C ALA A 142 8.31 -22.77 -33.13
N GLN A 143 8.84 -23.80 -33.79
CA GLN A 143 8.15 -25.05 -34.13
C GLN A 143 8.71 -26.27 -33.39
N GLU A 144 9.68 -26.05 -32.49
CA GLU A 144 10.31 -27.11 -31.72
C GLU A 144 9.29 -27.80 -30.80
N VAL A 145 9.24 -29.13 -30.87
CA VAL A 145 8.40 -29.94 -29.98
C VAL A 145 9.22 -30.27 -28.74
N ARG A 146 8.76 -29.79 -27.59
CA ARG A 146 9.43 -29.96 -26.30
C ARG A 146 8.66 -30.94 -25.42
N ILE A 147 9.29 -31.39 -24.33
CA ILE A 147 8.53 -32.02 -23.25
C ILE A 147 7.59 -30.97 -22.67
N LYS A 148 6.32 -31.35 -22.50
CA LYS A 148 5.31 -30.44 -21.95
C LYS A 148 5.68 -30.09 -20.50
N PRO A 149 5.79 -28.79 -20.16
CA PRO A 149 6.12 -28.36 -18.82
C PRO A 149 4.92 -28.53 -17.88
N PHE A 150 5.21 -28.77 -16.62
CA PHE A 150 4.24 -28.90 -15.53
C PHE A 150 4.89 -28.32 -14.27
N GLU A 151 4.22 -27.36 -13.63
CA GLU A 151 4.74 -26.77 -12.40
C GLU A 151 4.55 -27.69 -11.20
N PHE A 152 5.51 -27.66 -10.28
CA PHE A 152 5.49 -28.54 -9.11
C PHE A 152 6.12 -27.91 -7.88
N CYS A 153 5.40 -27.98 -6.76
CA CYS A 153 6.01 -27.72 -5.46
C CYS A 153 5.36 -28.49 -4.31
N THR A 154 6.17 -28.86 -3.31
CA THR A 154 5.78 -29.75 -2.21
C THR A 154 5.61 -29.01 -0.88
N ASP A 155 5.24 -29.73 0.18
CA ASP A 155 5.19 -29.20 1.55
C ASP A 155 6.51 -28.57 1.98
N GLU A 156 7.63 -29.15 1.57
CA GLU A 156 8.97 -28.68 1.84
C GLU A 156 9.28 -27.35 1.11
N ASN A 157 8.51 -27.01 0.08
CA ASN A 157 8.65 -25.75 -0.67
C ASN A 157 7.67 -24.67 -0.22
N THR A 158 6.66 -25.00 0.59
CA THR A 158 5.68 -24.01 1.04
C THR A 158 6.36 -22.87 1.81
N ASN A 159 5.91 -21.64 1.57
CA ASN A 159 6.48 -20.41 2.11
C ASN A 159 7.89 -20.04 1.59
N LEU A 160 8.43 -20.72 0.56
CA LEU A 160 9.66 -20.26 -0.11
C LEU A 160 9.39 -19.15 -1.14
N GLY A 161 8.16 -19.05 -1.64
CA GLY A 161 7.68 -18.01 -2.55
C GLY A 161 6.15 -17.92 -2.50
N ASN A 162 5.57 -16.89 -3.11
CA ASN A 162 4.12 -16.65 -3.01
C ASN A 162 3.27 -17.42 -4.00
N LEU A 163 3.86 -17.97 -5.07
CA LEU A 163 3.18 -18.85 -6.04
C LEU A 163 2.97 -20.27 -5.51
N CYS A 164 3.77 -20.71 -4.52
CA CYS A 164 3.75 -22.06 -3.97
C CYS A 164 3.25 -22.05 -2.52
N ASN A 165 1.94 -21.92 -2.32
CA ASN A 165 1.37 -21.89 -0.98
C ASN A 165 0.00 -22.56 -0.90
N ARG A 166 -0.28 -23.09 0.28
CA ARG A 166 -1.57 -23.69 0.61
C ARG A 166 -2.65 -22.61 0.61
N PHE A 167 -3.83 -22.96 0.11
CA PHE A 167 -5.06 -22.15 0.16
C PHE A 167 -4.97 -20.81 -0.58
N ASP A 168 -4.10 -20.72 -1.58
CA ASP A 168 -4.06 -19.58 -2.50
C ASP A 168 -4.95 -19.85 -3.73
N GLU A 169 -5.37 -18.77 -4.36
CA GLU A 169 -6.06 -18.75 -5.64
C GLU A 169 -5.42 -17.67 -6.51
N GLY A 170 -5.18 -17.98 -7.77
CA GLY A 170 -4.56 -17.07 -8.73
C GLY A 170 -3.46 -17.75 -9.53
N THR A 171 -3.37 -17.36 -10.79
CA THR A 171 -2.43 -17.86 -11.79
C THR A 171 -1.11 -17.09 -11.81
N ASN A 172 -1.03 -15.95 -11.13
CA ASN A 172 0.15 -15.10 -11.00
C ASN A 172 0.13 -14.31 -9.67
N LEU A 173 1.17 -13.54 -9.36
CA LEU A 173 1.28 -12.80 -8.10
C LEU A 173 0.18 -11.75 -7.95
N LYS A 174 -0.20 -11.07 -9.04
CA LYS A 174 -1.30 -10.10 -9.06
C LYS A 174 -2.64 -10.72 -8.66
N GLU A 175 -2.97 -11.89 -9.21
CA GLU A 175 -4.21 -12.60 -8.88
C GLU A 175 -4.18 -13.09 -7.44
N ILE A 176 -3.05 -13.65 -6.98
CA ILE A 176 -2.87 -14.13 -5.60
C ILE A 176 -3.03 -12.98 -4.58
N ILE A 177 -2.40 -11.83 -4.82
CA ILE A 177 -2.51 -10.70 -3.88
C ILE A 177 -3.93 -10.12 -3.86
N ASN A 178 -4.58 -9.99 -5.02
CA ASN A 178 -5.97 -9.56 -5.11
C ASN A 178 -6.91 -10.54 -4.39
N TYR A 179 -6.67 -11.83 -4.56
CA TYR A 179 -7.40 -12.87 -3.87
C TYR A 179 -7.24 -12.78 -2.35
N ARG A 180 -6.01 -12.62 -1.84
CA ARG A 180 -5.73 -12.45 -0.40
C ARG A 180 -6.42 -11.21 0.18
N ILE A 181 -6.39 -10.08 -0.54
CA ILE A 181 -7.09 -8.84 -0.16
C ILE A 181 -8.60 -9.06 -0.16
N LYS A 182 -9.15 -9.72 -1.19
CA LYS A 182 -10.57 -10.05 -1.26
C LYS A 182 -10.97 -10.95 -0.10
N SER A 183 -10.19 -11.97 0.21
CA SER A 183 -10.41 -12.88 1.35
C SER A 183 -10.40 -12.12 2.68
N TYR A 184 -9.48 -11.16 2.86
CA TYR A 184 -9.50 -10.24 4.01
C TYR A 184 -10.83 -9.47 4.09
N LYS A 185 -11.27 -8.87 2.98
CA LYS A 185 -12.49 -8.04 2.92
C LYS A 185 -13.75 -8.87 3.16
N ASP A 186 -13.88 -10.04 2.53
CA ASP A 186 -15.01 -10.95 2.68
C ASP A 186 -15.13 -11.54 4.09
N ASN A 187 -13.97 -11.83 4.72
CA ASN A 187 -13.94 -12.39 6.06
C ASN A 187 -14.13 -11.36 7.17
N TYR A 188 -14.10 -10.06 6.87
CA TYR A 188 -14.27 -8.99 7.86
C TYR A 188 -15.53 -9.20 8.70
N LYS A 189 -16.68 -9.43 8.06
CA LYS A 189 -17.95 -9.66 8.76
C LYS A 189 -17.85 -10.79 9.79
N TYR A 190 -17.22 -11.89 9.41
CA TYR A 190 -17.12 -13.07 10.25
C TYR A 190 -16.07 -12.88 11.34
N ARG A 191 -14.93 -12.24 11.07
CA ARG A 191 -13.84 -12.13 12.05
C ARG A 191 -14.07 -11.02 13.07
N ASN A 192 -14.73 -9.93 12.66
CA ASN A 192 -14.84 -8.70 13.43
C ASN A 192 -16.17 -8.54 14.18
N PHE A 193 -17.18 -9.34 13.86
CA PHE A 193 -18.45 -9.38 14.59
C PHE A 193 -18.73 -10.73 15.22
N ARG A 194 -19.55 -10.74 16.28
CA ARG A 194 -19.98 -11.96 16.99
C ARG A 194 -20.64 -12.96 16.06
N ASP A 195 -21.50 -12.49 15.17
CA ASP A 195 -22.21 -13.28 14.15
C ASP A 195 -22.88 -14.56 14.71
N GLY A 196 -23.57 -14.43 15.85
CA GLY A 196 -24.27 -15.54 16.51
C GLY A 196 -23.39 -16.50 17.31
N ARG A 197 -22.07 -16.27 17.39
CA ARG A 197 -21.19 -17.12 18.20
C ARG A 197 -21.50 -17.01 19.68
N ILE A 198 -21.60 -18.16 20.33
CA ILE A 198 -21.78 -18.28 21.78
C ILE A 198 -20.55 -17.73 22.52
N ARG A 199 -19.35 -18.04 22.01
CA ARG A 199 -18.08 -17.52 22.54
C ARG A 199 -17.52 -16.47 21.58
N TYR A 200 -17.61 -15.21 21.98
CA TYR A 200 -16.98 -14.09 21.29
C TYR A 200 -16.60 -13.05 22.35
N SER A 201 -15.36 -13.14 22.81
CA SER A 201 -14.95 -12.38 23.99
C SER A 201 -13.57 -11.78 23.80
N THR A 202 -13.16 -10.95 24.75
CA THR A 202 -11.83 -10.36 24.70
C THR A 202 -10.69 -11.32 24.95
N TYR A 203 -10.96 -12.49 25.56
CA TYR A 203 -9.97 -13.58 25.64
C TYR A 203 -9.47 -14.02 24.26
N ASP A 204 -10.25 -13.80 23.20
CA ASP A 204 -9.89 -14.15 21.83
C ASP A 204 -9.04 -13.08 21.13
N MET A 205 -8.83 -11.91 21.76
CA MET A 205 -8.12 -10.78 21.14
C MET A 205 -6.69 -11.09 20.72
N PRO A 206 -5.84 -11.79 21.51
CA PRO A 206 -4.50 -12.16 21.06
C PRO A 206 -4.51 -13.05 19.83
N SER A 207 -5.41 -14.05 19.80
CA SER A 207 -5.56 -14.93 18.64
C SER A 207 -6.04 -14.15 17.42
N TYR A 208 -6.93 -13.18 17.60
CA TYR A 208 -7.37 -12.27 16.54
C TYR A 208 -6.21 -11.39 16.03
N ILE A 209 -5.48 -10.73 16.92
CA ILE A 209 -4.31 -9.88 16.60
C ILE A 209 -3.24 -10.70 15.86
N TYR A 210 -2.94 -11.92 16.33
CA TYR A 210 -2.00 -12.81 15.67
C TYR A 210 -2.49 -13.24 14.29
N ALA A 211 -3.78 -13.56 14.14
CA ALA A 211 -4.37 -13.89 12.85
C ALA A 211 -4.36 -12.69 11.88
N ARG A 212 -4.54 -11.45 12.36
CA ARG A 212 -4.37 -10.23 11.56
C ARG A 212 -2.92 -10.05 11.13
N SER A 213 -1.97 -10.22 12.05
CA SER A 213 -0.54 -10.19 11.74
C SER A 213 -0.19 -11.19 10.64
N TYR A 214 -0.67 -12.43 10.75
CA TYR A 214 -0.36 -13.46 9.78
C TYR A 214 -0.96 -13.16 8.40
N GLU A 215 -2.25 -12.80 8.34
CA GLU A 215 -2.93 -12.49 7.08
C GLU A 215 -2.31 -11.29 6.36
N LEU A 216 -2.08 -10.19 7.07
CA LEU A 216 -1.42 -8.99 6.52
C LEU A 216 0.06 -9.24 6.22
N GLY A 217 0.72 -10.12 6.97
CA GLY A 217 2.08 -10.57 6.71
C GLY A 217 2.21 -11.26 5.36
N ARG A 218 1.29 -12.18 5.02
CA ARG A 218 1.27 -12.83 3.70
C ARG A 218 1.05 -11.83 2.56
N ILE A 219 0.24 -10.79 2.76
CA ILE A 219 0.07 -9.71 1.78
C ILE A 219 1.37 -8.94 1.60
N ARG A 220 2.07 -8.61 2.70
CA ARG A 220 3.36 -7.92 2.65
C ARG A 220 4.43 -8.73 1.95
N ASP A 221 4.48 -10.04 2.21
CA ASP A 221 5.57 -10.90 1.75
C ASP A 221 5.65 -11.05 0.22
N ILE A 222 4.68 -10.52 -0.54
CA ILE A 222 4.75 -10.41 -2.01
C ILE A 222 5.95 -9.60 -2.50
N ILE A 223 6.45 -8.68 -1.65
CA ILE A 223 7.68 -7.93 -1.93
C ILE A 223 8.91 -8.82 -2.06
N GLU A 224 8.93 -9.95 -1.36
CA GLU A 224 10.09 -10.86 -1.39
C GLU A 224 10.22 -11.53 -2.76
N ASP A 225 9.11 -11.93 -3.39
CA ASP A 225 9.14 -12.47 -4.77
C ASP A 225 9.57 -11.40 -5.77
N ASN A 226 9.15 -10.15 -5.58
CA ASN A 226 9.55 -9.07 -6.48
C ASN A 226 11.05 -8.73 -6.35
N GLU A 227 11.57 -8.64 -5.13
CA GLU A 227 13.01 -8.38 -4.92
C GLU A 227 13.85 -9.55 -5.46
N TYR A 228 13.43 -10.79 -5.22
CA TYR A 228 14.06 -11.97 -5.82
C TYR A 228 14.01 -11.93 -7.36
N SER A 229 12.84 -11.60 -7.93
CA SER A 229 12.64 -11.45 -9.38
C SER A 229 13.61 -10.42 -9.96
N LYS A 230 13.74 -9.25 -9.33
CA LYS A 230 14.69 -8.21 -9.76
C LYS A 230 16.13 -8.69 -9.73
N GLU A 231 16.56 -9.37 -8.67
CA GLU A 231 17.93 -9.89 -8.58
C GLU A 231 18.21 -10.93 -9.67
N PHE A 232 17.27 -11.85 -9.89
CA PHE A 232 17.34 -12.85 -10.94
C PHE A 232 17.42 -12.21 -12.34
N TRP A 233 16.47 -11.34 -12.68
CA TRP A 233 16.38 -10.72 -14.00
C TRP A 233 17.50 -9.72 -14.25
N ARG A 234 18.05 -9.05 -13.24
CA ARG A 234 19.24 -8.21 -13.41
C ARG A 234 20.43 -8.99 -13.94
N GLY A 235 20.61 -10.23 -13.50
CA GLY A 235 21.66 -11.12 -14.00
C GLY A 235 21.33 -11.76 -15.35
N TYR A 236 20.08 -12.20 -15.52
CA TYR A 236 19.68 -13.03 -16.66
C TYR A 236 19.23 -12.23 -17.90
N LEU A 237 18.57 -11.09 -17.71
CA LEU A 237 17.99 -10.33 -18.81
C LEU A 237 19.04 -9.85 -19.84
N PRO A 238 20.22 -9.33 -19.44
CA PRO A 238 21.24 -8.97 -20.41
C PRO A 238 21.70 -10.16 -21.27
N GLU A 239 21.87 -11.35 -20.67
CA GLU A 239 22.24 -12.57 -21.39
C GLU A 239 21.14 -13.02 -22.36
N LEU A 240 19.88 -12.97 -21.93
CA LEU A 240 18.72 -13.31 -22.75
C LEU A 240 18.64 -12.40 -23.99
N LEU A 241 18.80 -11.08 -23.79
CA LEU A 241 18.66 -10.06 -24.82
C LEU A 241 19.81 -10.04 -25.84
N LEU A 242 20.99 -10.54 -25.47
CA LEU A 242 22.10 -10.71 -26.41
C LEU A 242 21.75 -11.67 -27.56
N ASN A 243 20.84 -12.63 -27.36
CA ASN A 243 20.36 -13.51 -28.43
C ASN A 243 19.52 -12.77 -29.50
N TYR A 244 19.10 -11.54 -29.19
CA TYR A 244 18.29 -10.67 -30.05
C TYR A 244 19.05 -9.41 -30.47
N ASP A 245 20.38 -9.36 -30.26
CA ASP A 245 21.23 -8.19 -30.53
C ASP A 245 20.81 -6.91 -29.77
N ILE A 246 20.19 -7.06 -28.59
CA ILE A 246 19.78 -5.95 -27.73
C ILE A 246 20.76 -5.83 -26.55
N VAL A 247 21.28 -4.62 -26.32
CA VAL A 247 22.16 -4.30 -25.18
C VAL A 247 21.55 -3.14 -24.39
N LEU A 248 21.30 -3.36 -23.10
CA LEU A 248 20.78 -2.35 -22.19
C LEU A 248 21.93 -1.65 -21.46
N THR A 249 21.80 -0.34 -21.24
CA THR A 249 22.59 0.37 -20.24
C THR A 249 22.12 0.02 -18.82
N GLU A 250 22.95 0.28 -17.80
CA GLU A 250 22.52 0.11 -16.40
C GLU A 250 21.26 0.92 -16.07
N GLU A 251 21.13 2.13 -16.64
CA GLU A 251 19.95 2.96 -16.46
C GLU A 251 18.70 2.33 -17.10
N GLN A 252 18.83 1.81 -18.33
CA GLN A 252 17.72 1.11 -18.99
C GLN A 252 17.34 -0.17 -18.25
N LEU A 253 18.33 -0.91 -17.72
CA LEU A 253 18.07 -2.08 -16.91
C LEU A 253 17.34 -1.72 -15.61
N ASP A 254 17.74 -0.64 -14.95
CA ASP A 254 17.03 -0.13 -13.76
C ASP A 254 15.61 0.36 -14.10
N GLN A 255 15.40 0.97 -15.27
CA GLN A 255 14.06 1.34 -15.75
C GLN A 255 13.19 0.10 -15.97
N VAL A 256 13.72 -0.94 -16.62
CA VAL A 256 13.00 -2.21 -16.86
C VAL A 256 12.60 -2.87 -15.54
N LEU A 257 13.52 -2.94 -14.57
CA LEU A 257 13.32 -3.70 -13.34
C LEU A 257 12.54 -2.94 -12.25
N ASN A 258 12.60 -1.59 -12.25
CA ASN A 258 12.00 -0.79 -11.18
C ASN A 258 10.84 0.10 -11.63
N VAL A 259 10.70 0.38 -12.93
CA VAL A 259 9.67 1.29 -13.46
C VAL A 259 8.63 0.52 -14.25
N SER A 260 9.00 -0.04 -15.41
CA SER A 260 8.11 -0.87 -16.23
C SER A 260 8.90 -1.62 -17.30
N CYS A 261 8.76 -2.94 -17.34
CA CYS A 261 9.37 -3.78 -18.38
C CYS A 261 8.62 -3.64 -19.70
N SER A 262 7.29 -3.75 -19.64
CA SER A 262 6.38 -3.61 -20.79
C SER A 262 6.40 -2.19 -21.36
N GLY A 263 6.68 -1.17 -20.54
CA GLY A 263 6.90 0.19 -21.02
C GLY A 263 8.14 0.35 -21.90
N VAL A 264 9.13 -0.54 -21.77
CA VAL A 264 10.37 -0.54 -22.56
C VAL A 264 10.27 -1.48 -23.77
N PHE A 265 9.74 -2.69 -23.57
CA PHE A 265 9.70 -3.73 -24.61
C PHE A 265 8.36 -3.86 -25.34
N GLY A 266 7.29 -3.22 -24.83
CA GLY A 266 5.91 -3.42 -25.28
C GLY A 266 5.17 -4.50 -24.49
N GLU A 267 3.84 -4.47 -24.55
CA GLU A 267 2.96 -5.50 -23.98
C GLU A 267 3.07 -6.84 -24.75
N GLY A 268 2.78 -7.97 -24.09
CA GLY A 268 2.79 -9.30 -24.70
C GLY A 268 4.16 -9.99 -24.66
N VAL A 269 5.12 -9.41 -23.95
CA VAL A 269 6.44 -9.98 -23.73
C VAL A 269 6.38 -10.84 -22.47
N TRP A 270 6.39 -12.17 -22.65
CA TRP A 270 6.17 -13.14 -21.57
C TRP A 270 7.00 -12.88 -20.30
N PHE A 271 8.29 -12.54 -20.42
CA PHE A 271 9.12 -12.30 -19.24
C PHE A 271 8.82 -10.97 -18.53
N CYS A 272 8.29 -9.98 -19.26
CA CYS A 272 7.78 -8.76 -18.65
C CYS A 272 6.46 -9.06 -17.94
N ASP A 273 5.50 -9.63 -18.67
CA ASP A 273 4.12 -9.81 -18.22
C ASP A 273 4.01 -10.81 -17.05
N ASP A 274 4.72 -11.94 -17.13
CA ASP A 274 4.56 -13.05 -16.19
C ASP A 274 5.51 -12.98 -14.97
N TYR A 275 6.54 -12.12 -15.01
CA TYR A 275 7.58 -12.10 -13.97
C TYR A 275 7.95 -10.70 -13.45
N ILE A 276 8.37 -9.79 -14.33
CA ILE A 276 8.92 -8.50 -13.89
C ILE A 276 7.80 -7.53 -13.51
N ASP A 277 6.86 -7.28 -14.42
CA ASP A 277 5.73 -6.38 -14.16
C ASP A 277 4.71 -7.01 -13.20
N ASP A 278 4.48 -8.34 -13.26
CA ASP A 278 3.62 -9.04 -12.30
C ASP A 278 4.08 -8.83 -10.84
N GLY A 279 5.37 -9.04 -10.56
CA GLY A 279 5.95 -8.80 -9.24
C GLY A 279 5.84 -7.35 -8.78
N ARG A 280 6.19 -6.39 -9.67
CA ARG A 280 6.15 -4.95 -9.37
C ARG A 280 4.73 -4.47 -9.07
N GLU A 281 3.78 -4.84 -9.91
CA GLU A 281 2.37 -4.45 -9.76
C GLU A 281 1.73 -5.13 -8.56
N ALA A 282 2.10 -6.38 -8.25
CA ALA A 282 1.63 -7.05 -7.03
C ALA A 282 2.09 -6.33 -5.75
N VAL A 283 3.31 -5.80 -5.72
CA VAL A 283 3.79 -4.94 -4.61
C VAL A 283 3.01 -3.63 -4.54
N GLU A 284 2.71 -3.00 -5.67
CA GLU A 284 1.86 -1.80 -5.70
C GLU A 284 0.45 -2.09 -5.15
N ILE A 285 -0.17 -3.20 -5.53
CA ILE A 285 -1.48 -3.62 -5.01
C ILE A 285 -1.41 -3.81 -3.48
N ALA A 286 -0.39 -4.50 -2.98
CA ALA A 286 -0.18 -4.69 -1.54
C ALA A 286 0.02 -3.36 -0.80
N GLY A 287 0.85 -2.46 -1.34
CA GLY A 287 1.09 -1.14 -0.78
C GLY A 287 -0.18 -0.28 -0.73
N ASN A 288 -0.91 -0.18 -1.85
CA ASN A 288 -2.17 0.54 -1.92
C ASN A 288 -3.21 0.00 -0.92
N PHE A 289 -3.25 -1.32 -0.70
CA PHE A 289 -4.11 -1.91 0.31
C PHE A 289 -3.72 -1.53 1.74
N PHE A 290 -2.43 -1.51 2.08
CA PHE A 290 -2.01 -1.01 3.40
C PHE A 290 -2.34 0.47 3.59
N LEU A 291 -2.16 1.30 2.55
CA LEU A 291 -2.57 2.70 2.59
C LEU A 291 -4.10 2.84 2.74
N GLU A 292 -4.92 1.99 2.10
CA GLU A 292 -6.38 1.91 2.29
C GLU A 292 -6.72 1.63 3.76
N LEU A 293 -6.05 0.68 4.41
CA LEU A 293 -6.26 0.36 5.83
C LEU A 293 -5.92 1.55 6.74
N LEU A 294 -4.82 2.25 6.47
CA LEU A 294 -4.47 3.46 7.21
C LEU A 294 -5.53 4.55 7.04
N LYS A 295 -6.05 4.73 5.82
CA LYS A 295 -7.08 5.73 5.49
C LYS A 295 -8.49 5.41 6.00
N THR A 296 -8.77 4.16 6.37
CA THR A 296 -10.11 3.74 6.82
C THR A 296 -10.49 4.48 8.12
N PRO A 297 -11.48 5.37 8.15
CA PRO A 297 -11.87 6.05 9.39
C PRO A 297 -12.62 5.10 10.34
N ASP A 298 -13.01 5.59 11.52
CA ASP A 298 -14.07 4.92 12.26
C ASP A 298 -15.35 4.85 11.39
N HIS A 299 -16.35 4.06 11.78
CA HIS A 299 -17.58 3.97 10.98
C HIS A 299 -18.33 5.30 11.05
N LEU A 300 -18.12 6.18 10.08
CA LEU A 300 -18.69 7.53 9.99
C LEU A 300 -20.00 7.51 9.22
N CYS A 301 -20.99 8.21 9.76
CA CYS A 301 -22.21 8.61 9.06
C CYS A 301 -22.05 10.07 8.63
N ALA A 302 -22.16 10.33 7.32
CA ALA A 302 -22.21 11.68 6.76
C ALA A 302 -23.64 12.22 6.87
N LEU A 303 -23.79 13.36 7.56
CA LEU A 303 -25.07 13.94 7.91
C LEU A 303 -25.28 15.29 7.23
N VAL A 304 -26.51 15.52 6.74
CA VAL A 304 -26.94 16.78 6.11
C VAL A 304 -28.22 17.29 6.78
N THR A 305 -28.56 18.55 6.56
CA THR A 305 -29.88 19.08 6.92
C THR A 305 -30.87 18.91 5.76
N GLN A 306 -32.17 19.01 6.04
CA GLN A 306 -33.18 19.04 4.98
C GLN A 306 -33.09 20.28 4.09
N GLU A 307 -32.53 21.37 4.63
CA GLU A 307 -32.41 22.67 3.95
C GLU A 307 -31.23 22.68 2.96
N THR A 308 -30.13 22.00 3.31
CA THR A 308 -28.91 21.90 2.49
C THR A 308 -28.49 20.44 2.28
N PRO A 309 -29.26 19.64 1.51
CA PRO A 309 -29.04 18.20 1.37
C PRO A 309 -27.75 17.81 0.64
N ASN A 310 -27.08 18.77 0.00
CA ASN A 310 -25.83 18.55 -0.76
C ASN A 310 -24.58 19.00 -0.01
N VAL A 311 -24.70 19.44 1.25
CA VAL A 311 -23.58 19.92 2.07
C VAL A 311 -23.56 19.11 3.36
N ILE A 312 -22.47 18.38 3.58
CA ILE A 312 -22.25 17.67 4.84
C ILE A 312 -22.03 18.70 5.93
N VAL A 313 -22.86 18.63 6.96
CA VAL A 313 -22.78 19.54 8.11
C VAL A 313 -22.13 18.88 9.32
N GLU A 314 -22.16 17.55 9.39
CA GLU A 314 -21.62 16.79 10.53
C GLU A 314 -21.18 15.39 10.09
N TYR A 315 -20.10 14.90 10.69
CA TYR A 315 -19.77 13.48 10.75
C TYR A 315 -20.02 12.95 12.16
N ARG A 316 -20.74 11.84 12.26
CA ARG A 316 -20.97 11.15 13.54
C ARG A 316 -20.65 9.68 13.41
N THR A 317 -19.93 9.11 14.36
CA THR A 317 -19.64 7.68 14.32
C THR A 317 -20.92 6.86 14.56
N LEU A 318 -21.06 5.73 13.88
CA LEU A 318 -22.17 4.80 14.05
C LEU A 318 -22.22 4.29 15.50
N TYR A 319 -21.06 4.07 16.13
CA TYR A 319 -20.99 3.69 17.53
C TYR A 319 -21.56 4.78 18.44
N ASN A 320 -21.23 6.06 18.23
CA ASN A 320 -21.75 7.15 19.06
C ASN A 320 -23.27 7.33 18.91
N ILE A 321 -23.83 7.02 17.74
CA ILE A 321 -25.29 6.98 17.56
C ILE A 321 -25.87 5.78 18.30
N TYR A 322 -25.31 4.59 18.08
CA TYR A 322 -25.75 3.35 18.72
C TYR A 322 -25.69 3.45 20.25
N ASP A 323 -24.64 4.03 20.83
CA ASP A 323 -24.45 4.14 22.27
C ASP A 323 -25.61 4.88 22.96
N LYS A 324 -26.22 5.85 22.27
CA LYS A 324 -27.38 6.61 22.74
C LYS A 324 -28.70 5.84 22.68
N ILE A 325 -28.81 4.83 21.80
CA ILE A 325 -30.07 4.10 21.55
C ILE A 325 -30.01 2.62 21.94
N LYS A 326 -28.84 2.09 22.32
CA LYS A 326 -28.63 0.66 22.60
C LYS A 326 -29.54 0.08 23.70
N GLY A 327 -30.13 0.93 24.54
CA GLY A 327 -31.10 0.53 25.56
C GLY A 327 -32.53 0.33 25.03
N ASP A 328 -32.82 0.88 23.84
CA ASP A 328 -34.15 0.88 23.21
C ASP A 328 -34.25 -0.15 22.06
N ILE A 329 -33.14 -0.81 21.70
CA ILE A 329 -33.06 -1.76 20.60
C ILE A 329 -32.41 -3.08 21.04
N ASP A 330 -32.82 -4.17 20.40
CA ASP A 330 -32.38 -5.54 20.74
C ASP A 330 -31.20 -6.03 19.86
N ASN A 331 -30.69 -5.20 18.94
CA ASN A 331 -29.61 -5.55 18.04
C ASN A 331 -28.67 -4.37 17.79
N VAL A 332 -27.42 -4.67 17.40
CA VAL A 332 -26.45 -3.65 16.97
C VAL A 332 -26.63 -3.37 15.47
N PRO A 333 -26.88 -2.12 15.06
CA PRO A 333 -26.92 -1.74 13.65
C PRO A 333 -25.56 -1.89 12.97
N HIS A 334 -25.55 -2.34 11.71
CA HIS A 334 -24.32 -2.51 10.90
C HIS A 334 -24.12 -1.41 9.86
N SER A 335 -25.09 -0.52 9.71
CA SER A 335 -25.07 0.55 8.72
C SER A 335 -25.71 1.81 9.29
N CYS A 336 -25.22 2.96 8.87
CA CYS A 336 -25.84 4.26 9.14
C CYS A 336 -27.24 4.38 8.52
N PHE A 337 -27.58 3.54 7.54
CA PHE A 337 -28.89 3.52 6.89
C PHE A 337 -29.91 2.60 7.58
N ASP A 338 -29.54 1.96 8.70
CA ASP A 338 -30.51 1.21 9.50
C ASP A 338 -31.66 2.13 9.94
N SER A 339 -32.89 1.63 9.84
CA SER A 339 -34.11 2.33 10.22
C SER A 339 -34.02 3.02 11.59
N VAL A 340 -33.51 2.32 12.61
CA VAL A 340 -33.41 2.87 13.98
C VAL A 340 -32.37 3.98 14.07
N ILE A 341 -31.31 3.91 13.27
CA ILE A 341 -30.28 4.96 13.17
C ILE A 341 -30.88 6.20 12.50
N LYS A 342 -31.54 6.03 11.35
CA LYS A 342 -32.19 7.13 10.62
C LYS A 342 -33.25 7.82 11.48
N GLU A 343 -34.05 7.07 12.21
CA GLU A 343 -35.06 7.62 13.12
C GLU A 343 -34.44 8.43 14.27
N HIS A 344 -33.31 7.98 14.83
CA HIS A 344 -32.63 8.74 15.88
C HIS A 344 -32.00 10.03 15.34
N VAL A 345 -31.27 9.94 14.21
CA VAL A 345 -30.62 11.09 13.56
C VAL A 345 -31.65 12.14 13.12
N ALA A 346 -32.82 11.71 12.64
CA ALA A 346 -33.90 12.62 12.26
C ALA A 346 -34.43 13.48 13.42
N LYS A 347 -34.30 13.03 14.69
CA LYS A 347 -34.69 13.83 15.87
C LYS A 347 -33.82 15.08 16.03
N ASP A 348 -32.60 15.05 15.49
CA ASP A 348 -31.67 16.18 15.49
C ASP A 348 -31.86 17.10 14.27
N GLY A 349 -32.88 16.83 13.42
CA GLY A 349 -33.10 17.59 12.18
C GLY A 349 -32.14 17.22 11.04
N LEU A 350 -31.44 16.09 11.18
CA LEU A 350 -30.41 15.63 10.25
C LEU A 350 -30.88 14.42 9.43
N LEU A 351 -30.21 14.20 8.30
CA LEU A 351 -30.41 13.05 7.42
C LEU A 351 -29.08 12.38 7.10
N VAL A 352 -29.06 11.05 7.08
CA VAL A 352 -27.90 10.27 6.65
C VAL A 352 -27.85 10.23 5.13
N VAL A 353 -26.73 10.63 4.53
CA VAL A 353 -26.52 10.60 3.06
C VAL A 353 -25.43 9.62 2.63
N GLY A 354 -24.52 9.26 3.53
CA GLY A 354 -23.42 8.35 3.22
C GLY A 354 -22.86 7.71 4.47
N GLU A 355 -22.20 6.56 4.30
CA GLU A 355 -21.38 5.95 5.33
C GLU A 355 -19.99 5.54 4.80
N ASN A 356 -19.01 5.56 5.68
CA ASN A 356 -17.62 5.16 5.39
C ASN A 356 -16.96 4.60 6.66
N GLY A 357 -15.93 3.77 6.49
CA GLY A 357 -15.11 3.30 7.59
C GLY A 357 -15.60 2.03 8.28
N LYS A 358 -14.96 1.71 9.40
CA LYS A 358 -15.17 0.48 10.18
C LYS A 358 -14.91 0.79 11.64
N PHE A 359 -15.60 0.10 12.55
CA PHE A 359 -15.37 0.28 13.99
C PHE A 359 -13.89 0.19 14.34
N ILE A 360 -13.31 1.25 14.90
CA ILE A 360 -11.90 1.24 15.33
C ILE A 360 -11.74 0.35 16.56
N ASN A 361 -12.61 0.52 17.54
CA ASN A 361 -12.61 -0.24 18.79
C ASN A 361 -13.64 -1.36 18.81
N GLY A 362 -13.36 -2.36 19.64
CA GLY A 362 -14.35 -3.37 20.01
C GLY A 362 -15.26 -2.89 21.13
N PHE A 363 -16.51 -3.34 21.11
CA PHE A 363 -17.52 -3.04 22.12
C PHE A 363 -18.44 -4.23 22.35
N LYS A 364 -19.24 -4.16 23.41
CA LYS A 364 -20.26 -5.15 23.79
C LYS A 364 -21.66 -4.65 23.42
N ASP A 365 -22.56 -5.56 23.07
CA ASP A 365 -23.99 -5.29 22.87
C ASP A 365 -24.79 -5.34 24.20
N THR A 366 -26.08 -5.04 24.11
CA THR A 366 -27.03 -5.07 25.23
C THR A 366 -27.80 -6.39 25.35
N ASP A 367 -27.52 -7.37 24.48
CA ASP A 367 -28.22 -8.66 24.48
C ASP A 367 -28.06 -9.39 25.84
N PRO A 368 -29.17 -9.68 26.54
CA PRO A 368 -29.13 -10.33 27.84
C PRO A 368 -28.63 -11.79 27.80
N ASN A 369 -28.42 -12.39 26.62
CA ASN A 369 -27.79 -13.70 26.48
C ASN A 369 -26.26 -13.63 26.65
N TYR A 370 -25.65 -12.46 26.47
CA TYR A 370 -24.20 -12.24 26.56
C TYR A 370 -23.86 -11.37 27.77
N ARG A 371 -24.03 -11.93 28.97
CA ARG A 371 -24.05 -11.15 30.23
C ARG A 371 -22.68 -10.74 30.74
N TYR A 372 -21.60 -11.38 30.29
CA TYR A 372 -20.30 -11.17 30.91
C TYR A 372 -19.63 -9.88 30.45
N ALA A 373 -18.75 -9.30 31.26
CA ALA A 373 -18.06 -8.05 30.93
C ALA A 373 -17.07 -8.23 29.77
N GLN A 374 -16.51 -9.43 29.62
CA GLN A 374 -15.61 -9.80 28.53
C GLN A 374 -16.32 -10.08 27.21
N ASP A 375 -17.65 -10.23 27.21
CA ASP A 375 -18.41 -10.46 25.98
C ASP A 375 -18.21 -9.28 25.02
N ARG A 376 -18.08 -9.58 23.74
CA ARG A 376 -17.97 -8.57 22.69
C ARG A 376 -19.03 -8.79 21.63
N TYR A 377 -19.39 -7.73 20.96
CA TYR A 377 -20.13 -7.76 19.71
C TYR A 377 -19.19 -7.52 18.54
N ALA A 378 -18.33 -6.51 18.65
CA ALA A 378 -17.31 -6.18 17.67
C ALA A 378 -15.90 -6.19 18.31
N ARG A 379 -14.86 -6.45 17.50
CA ARG A 379 -13.44 -6.40 17.93
C ARG A 379 -12.71 -5.11 17.55
N GLY A 380 -13.19 -4.42 16.53
CA GLY A 380 -12.54 -3.24 15.96
C GLY A 380 -11.43 -3.57 14.95
N ILE A 381 -10.94 -2.54 14.24
CA ILE A 381 -9.88 -2.63 13.21
C ILE A 381 -8.56 -1.95 13.60
N TRP A 382 -8.41 -1.50 14.84
CA TRP A 382 -7.13 -0.95 15.30
C TRP A 382 -5.94 -1.92 15.08
N PRO A 383 -6.06 -3.28 15.21
CA PRO A 383 -4.94 -4.17 14.91
C PRO A 383 -4.54 -4.10 13.44
N ASP A 384 -5.52 -4.01 12.55
CA ASP A 384 -5.34 -3.95 11.10
C ASP A 384 -4.51 -2.70 10.71
N LYS A 385 -4.82 -1.55 11.31
CA LYS A 385 -4.10 -0.28 11.11
C LYS A 385 -2.65 -0.34 11.58
N ILE A 386 -2.41 -0.86 12.79
CA ILE A 386 -1.03 -0.94 13.32
C ILE A 386 -0.18 -1.90 12.49
N TYR A 387 -0.75 -3.00 12.00
CA TYR A 387 -0.03 -3.94 11.16
C TYR A 387 0.15 -3.41 9.75
N ALA A 388 -0.80 -2.66 9.18
CA ALA A 388 -0.60 -1.95 7.92
C ALA A 388 0.59 -0.99 8.01
N MET A 389 0.65 -0.17 9.06
CA MET A 389 1.80 0.72 9.30
C MET A 389 3.09 -0.08 9.45
N ARG A 390 3.09 -1.14 10.27
CA ARG A 390 4.27 -2.00 10.46
C ARG A 390 4.74 -2.60 9.14
N TYR A 391 3.84 -3.15 8.33
CA TYR A 391 4.17 -3.89 7.12
C TYR A 391 4.60 -3.00 5.94
N LEU A 392 4.20 -1.72 5.91
CA LEU A 392 4.76 -0.75 4.96
C LEU A 392 6.28 -0.57 5.15
N PHE A 393 6.74 -0.53 6.41
CA PHE A 393 8.15 -0.29 6.74
C PHE A 393 8.95 -1.59 6.94
N LYS A 394 8.28 -2.73 7.09
CA LYS A 394 8.92 -4.01 7.39
C LYS A 394 9.86 -4.46 6.28
N ARG A 395 11.12 -4.71 6.66
CA ARG A 395 12.21 -5.15 5.75
C ARG A 395 12.56 -6.63 5.80
N ARG A 396 11.93 -7.42 6.66
CA ARG A 396 12.23 -8.85 6.79
C ARG A 396 10.99 -9.66 6.54
N SER A 397 11.14 -10.79 5.88
CA SER A 397 10.06 -11.76 5.76
C SER A 397 9.63 -12.32 7.11
N ASN A 398 8.37 -12.76 7.23
CA ASN A 398 7.96 -13.62 8.34
C ASN A 398 8.49 -15.07 8.17
N PHE A 399 8.97 -15.41 6.98
CA PHE A 399 9.51 -16.71 6.61
C PHE A 399 11.04 -16.62 6.52
N SER A 400 11.70 -16.78 7.66
CA SER A 400 13.13 -16.47 7.84
C SER A 400 14.10 -17.45 7.15
N THR A 401 13.61 -18.48 6.48
CA THR A 401 14.43 -19.55 5.88
C THR A 401 15.08 -19.15 4.56
N THR A 402 14.56 -18.12 3.88
CA THR A 402 15.02 -17.62 2.57
C THR A 402 15.17 -16.09 2.54
N ASP A 403 15.22 -15.45 3.71
CA ASP A 403 15.27 -13.98 3.88
C ASP A 403 16.67 -13.45 3.51
N GLU A 404 16.93 -13.27 2.21
CA GLU A 404 18.16 -12.68 1.67
C GLU A 404 17.97 -11.20 1.26
N ASN A 405 16.73 -10.77 1.06
CA ASN A 405 16.35 -9.43 0.62
C ASN A 405 15.80 -8.56 1.76
N PHE A 406 16.06 -7.24 1.70
CA PHE A 406 15.69 -6.30 2.77
C PHE A 406 14.96 -5.04 2.27
N GLY A 407 14.22 -5.19 1.17
CA GLY A 407 13.32 -4.16 0.65
C GLY A 407 12.14 -3.88 1.58
N ALA A 408 11.63 -2.64 1.56
CA ALA A 408 10.37 -2.27 2.20
C ALA A 408 9.39 -1.72 1.17
N ILE A 409 8.10 -1.93 1.39
CA ILE A 409 7.05 -1.44 0.48
C ILE A 409 7.10 0.10 0.40
N ILE A 410 7.42 0.78 1.51
CA ILE A 410 7.58 2.24 1.55
C ILE A 410 8.74 2.76 0.69
N ASP A 411 9.67 1.91 0.24
CA ASP A 411 10.77 2.33 -0.62
C ASP A 411 10.34 2.48 -2.10
N TYR A 412 9.11 2.06 -2.45
CA TYR A 412 8.58 2.15 -3.80
C TYR A 412 8.06 3.57 -4.07
N PRO A 413 8.53 4.29 -5.11
CA PRO A 413 8.23 5.71 -5.29
C PRO A 413 6.73 6.06 -5.31
N ASN A 414 5.94 5.28 -6.06
CA ASN A 414 4.49 5.42 -6.15
C ASN A 414 3.76 5.18 -4.82
N ILE A 415 4.31 4.36 -3.93
CA ILE A 415 3.78 4.15 -2.59
C ILE A 415 4.25 5.26 -1.64
N ALA A 416 5.52 5.66 -1.73
CA ALA A 416 6.10 6.73 -0.91
C ALA A 416 5.35 8.04 -1.11
N GLU A 417 5.05 8.42 -2.35
CA GLU A 417 4.27 9.61 -2.70
C GLU A 417 2.87 9.57 -2.08
N LYS A 418 2.12 8.48 -2.27
CA LYS A 418 0.78 8.31 -1.69
C LYS A 418 0.80 8.26 -0.15
N ALA A 419 1.87 7.71 0.42
CA ALA A 419 2.05 7.60 1.87
C ALA A 419 2.40 8.96 2.49
N ASP A 420 3.13 9.82 1.77
CA ASP A 420 3.52 11.16 2.24
C ASP A 420 2.30 12.02 2.59
N ASN A 421 1.26 12.04 1.74
CA ASN A 421 0.02 12.75 2.06
C ASN A 421 -0.69 12.16 3.31
N ILE A 422 -0.69 10.83 3.47
CA ILE A 422 -1.28 10.18 4.66
C ILE A 422 -0.48 10.52 5.93
N PHE A 423 0.84 10.53 5.87
CA PHE A 423 1.69 10.89 7.01
C PHE A 423 1.60 12.38 7.33
N SER A 424 1.55 13.25 6.33
CA SER A 424 1.28 14.68 6.50
C SER A 424 -0.10 14.90 7.15
N HIS A 425 -1.13 14.17 6.72
CA HIS A 425 -2.44 14.23 7.36
C HIS A 425 -2.37 13.79 8.84
N LEU A 426 -1.70 12.67 9.11
CA LEU A 426 -1.58 12.13 10.47
C LEU A 426 -0.67 12.97 11.38
N ILE A 427 0.35 13.66 10.86
CA ILE A 427 1.37 14.35 11.68
C ILE A 427 1.19 15.86 11.64
N LEU A 428 1.01 16.42 10.45
CA LEU A 428 0.90 17.86 10.21
C LEU A 428 -0.56 18.35 10.15
N GLY A 429 -1.54 17.43 10.09
CA GLY A 429 -2.97 17.82 10.03
C GLY A 429 -3.40 18.37 8.67
N THR A 430 -2.62 18.11 7.62
CA THR A 430 -2.98 18.50 6.24
C THR A 430 -4.21 17.75 5.75
N GLU A 431 -4.89 18.26 4.72
CA GLU A 431 -6.01 17.54 4.12
C GLU A 431 -5.55 16.23 3.43
N LEU A 432 -6.42 15.22 3.49
CA LEU A 432 -6.20 13.96 2.80
C LEU A 432 -6.57 14.12 1.32
N GLU A 433 -5.61 14.02 0.41
CA GLU A 433 -5.79 14.27 -1.03
C GLU A 433 -6.72 13.26 -1.70
N SER A 434 -6.71 12.01 -1.23
CA SER A 434 -7.49 10.90 -1.80
C SER A 434 -8.26 10.13 -0.72
N PRO A 435 -9.32 10.74 -0.15
CA PRO A 435 -10.14 10.12 0.88
C PRO A 435 -10.89 8.90 0.33
N LEU A 436 -11.13 7.91 1.19
CA LEU A 436 -11.98 6.78 0.81
C LEU A 436 -13.42 7.26 0.58
N PRO A 437 -14.12 6.75 -0.44
CA PRO A 437 -15.45 7.22 -0.76
C PRO A 437 -16.48 6.79 0.30
N PHE A 438 -17.43 7.67 0.58
CA PHE A 438 -18.66 7.33 1.28
C PHE A 438 -19.59 6.60 0.32
N THR A 439 -20.34 5.63 0.84
CA THR A 439 -21.35 4.87 0.11
C THR A 439 -22.74 5.29 0.56
N THR A 440 -23.62 5.58 -0.40
CA THR A 440 -25.04 5.93 -0.19
C THR A 440 -25.90 4.67 0.03
N GLU A 441 -27.16 4.83 0.47
CA GLU A 441 -28.12 3.72 0.64
C GLU A 441 -28.35 2.94 -0.66
N SER A 442 -28.24 3.59 -1.82
CA SER A 442 -28.39 2.97 -3.14
C SER A 442 -27.12 2.31 -3.66
N GLY A 443 -26.00 2.43 -2.94
CA GLY A 443 -24.69 1.92 -3.34
C GLY A 443 -23.84 2.87 -4.20
N GLN A 444 -24.34 4.07 -4.53
CA GLN A 444 -23.53 5.11 -5.20
C GLN A 444 -22.44 5.63 -4.25
N GLN A 445 -21.26 5.94 -4.81
CA GLN A 445 -20.11 6.45 -4.07
C GLN A 445 -19.87 7.94 -4.31
N PHE A 446 -19.41 8.67 -3.29
CA PHE A 446 -18.94 10.05 -3.39
C PHE A 446 -17.77 10.30 -2.43
N GLN A 447 -16.89 11.25 -2.76
CA GLN A 447 -15.73 11.60 -1.94
C GLN A 447 -15.94 12.98 -1.29
N VAL A 448 -15.62 13.04 0.00
CA VAL A 448 -15.65 14.25 0.84
C VAL A 448 -14.49 14.19 1.84
N PRO A 449 -13.94 15.33 2.28
CA PRO A 449 -12.86 15.36 3.26
C PRO A 449 -13.30 14.80 4.61
N TYR A 450 -12.43 14.05 5.28
CA TYR A 450 -12.58 13.60 6.66
C TYR A 450 -11.21 13.49 7.34
N VAL A 451 -11.19 13.47 8.67
CA VAL A 451 -9.96 13.40 9.47
C VAL A 451 -9.77 12.00 10.05
N ILE A 452 -8.53 11.53 10.07
CA ILE A 452 -8.12 10.25 10.65
C ILE A 452 -7.26 10.53 11.88
N GLY A 453 -7.69 10.06 13.05
CA GLY A 453 -6.80 9.95 14.21
C GLY A 453 -6.57 11.22 15.04
N ASN A 454 -7.33 12.31 14.82
CA ASN A 454 -7.29 13.46 15.74
C ASN A 454 -7.86 13.17 17.13
N ASP A 455 -8.82 12.28 17.20
CA ASP A 455 -9.59 11.96 18.41
C ASP A 455 -9.68 10.43 18.67
N TYR A 456 -9.01 9.62 17.86
CA TYR A 456 -9.13 8.16 17.97
C TYR A 456 -8.20 7.62 19.05
N SER A 457 -8.80 7.02 20.06
CA SER A 457 -8.10 6.25 21.08
C SER A 457 -8.34 4.74 20.86
N VAL A 458 -7.44 3.91 21.36
CA VAL A 458 -7.56 2.45 21.36
C VAL A 458 -7.76 1.98 22.79
N ASN A 459 -8.82 1.20 23.00
CA ASN A 459 -9.11 0.60 24.29
C ASN A 459 -7.95 -0.29 24.77
N PRO A 460 -7.61 -0.27 26.07
CA PRO A 460 -6.58 -1.14 26.61
C PRO A 460 -6.93 -2.61 26.39
N LEU A 461 -5.91 -3.42 26.12
CA LEU A 461 -6.03 -4.87 26.27
C LEU A 461 -6.16 -5.22 27.75
N GLU A 462 -6.78 -6.35 28.05
CA GLU A 462 -6.90 -6.84 29.42
C GLU A 462 -5.53 -7.00 30.09
N ASP A 463 -5.46 -6.72 31.39
CA ASP A 463 -4.20 -6.68 32.16
C ASP A 463 -3.35 -7.96 32.02
N TYR A 464 -3.98 -9.13 31.92
CA TYR A 464 -3.28 -10.40 31.78
C TYR A 464 -2.58 -10.56 30.41
N PHE A 465 -2.92 -9.73 29.42
CA PHE A 465 -2.24 -9.58 28.13
C PHE A 465 -1.21 -8.44 28.12
N GLY A 466 -0.79 -7.92 29.28
CA GLY A 466 0.16 -6.81 29.34
C GLY A 466 1.47 -7.04 28.57
N GLY A 467 1.90 -8.30 28.39
CA GLY A 467 3.04 -8.62 27.52
C GLY A 467 2.79 -8.31 26.03
N LEU A 468 1.62 -8.66 25.52
CA LEU A 468 1.20 -8.33 24.15
C LEU A 468 1.04 -6.82 24.00
N ALA A 469 0.35 -6.15 24.93
CA ALA A 469 0.18 -4.70 24.93
C ALA A 469 1.53 -3.96 24.84
N ARG A 470 2.51 -4.34 25.68
CA ARG A 470 3.87 -3.79 25.61
C ARG A 470 4.56 -4.09 24.28
N SER A 471 4.39 -5.28 23.72
CA SER A 471 5.00 -5.65 22.43
C SER A 471 4.46 -4.85 21.24
N LEU A 472 3.23 -4.34 21.38
CA LEU A 472 2.55 -3.46 20.42
C LEU A 472 2.76 -1.97 20.73
N ARG A 473 3.41 -1.63 21.86
CA ARG A 473 3.61 -0.26 22.37
C ARG A 473 2.33 0.45 22.80
N MET A 474 1.35 -0.31 23.29
CA MET A 474 0.17 0.25 23.92
C MET A 474 0.50 0.71 25.34
N SER A 475 -0.22 1.72 25.82
CA SER A 475 -0.18 2.12 27.23
C SER A 475 -0.55 0.92 28.12
N PRO A 476 0.21 0.65 29.20
CA PRO A 476 -0.11 -0.43 30.13
C PRO A 476 -1.38 -0.15 30.94
N LYS A 477 -1.86 1.11 30.98
CA LYS A 477 -3.07 1.52 31.70
C LYS A 477 -3.81 2.60 30.91
N GLY A 478 -5.11 2.42 30.71
CA GLY A 478 -5.95 3.38 29.99
C GLY A 478 -5.81 3.27 28.48
N GLU A 479 -6.51 4.15 27.77
CA GLU A 479 -6.53 4.19 26.32
C GLU A 479 -5.19 4.68 25.75
N THR A 480 -4.87 4.26 24.53
CA THR A 480 -3.68 4.72 23.80
C THR A 480 -4.13 5.51 22.58
N ASP A 481 -3.52 6.66 22.31
CA ASP A 481 -3.77 7.40 21.07
C ASP A 481 -3.44 6.50 19.85
N LEU A 482 -4.39 6.33 18.93
CA LEU A 482 -4.23 5.41 17.80
C LEU A 482 -3.11 5.84 16.86
N ARG A 483 -2.92 7.15 16.68
CA ARG A 483 -1.88 7.70 15.82
C ARG A 483 -0.51 7.45 16.43
N GLU A 484 -0.33 7.74 17.72
CA GLU A 484 0.89 7.37 18.46
C GLU A 484 1.17 5.87 18.32
N LEU A 485 0.14 5.03 18.50
CA LEU A 485 0.27 3.58 18.38
C LEU A 485 0.68 3.15 16.96
N MET A 486 0.11 3.74 15.91
CA MET A 486 0.51 3.49 14.52
C MET A 486 1.96 3.93 14.28
N LEU A 487 2.29 5.19 14.54
CA LEU A 487 3.61 5.75 14.25
C LEU A 487 4.74 5.01 15.00
N SER A 488 4.49 4.58 16.24
CA SER A 488 5.45 3.81 17.03
C SER A 488 5.81 2.44 16.42
N GLN A 489 5.03 1.93 15.47
CA GLN A 489 5.35 0.67 14.79
C GLN A 489 6.62 0.77 13.94
N VAL A 490 6.96 1.97 13.44
CA VAL A 490 8.17 2.21 12.62
C VAL A 490 9.45 2.01 13.44
N GLU A 491 9.45 2.25 14.75
CA GLU A 491 10.64 2.04 15.60
C GLU A 491 11.09 0.58 15.69
N ARG A 492 10.21 -0.36 15.31
CA ARG A 492 10.52 -1.79 15.37
C ARG A 492 11.47 -2.20 14.25
N GLU A 493 11.60 -1.39 13.21
CA GLU A 493 12.53 -1.65 12.12
C GLU A 493 13.98 -1.38 12.56
N HIS A 494 14.86 -2.32 12.25
CA HIS A 494 16.29 -2.14 12.48
C HIS A 494 16.89 -1.23 11.40
N THR A 495 18.12 -0.79 11.59
CA THR A 495 18.91 -0.10 10.55
C THR A 495 20.21 -0.81 10.23
N ALA A 496 20.53 -1.85 11.00
CA ALA A 496 21.71 -2.68 10.84
C ALA A 496 21.47 -3.74 9.75
N TYR A 497 21.23 -3.26 8.52
CA TYR A 497 21.24 -4.10 7.32
C TYR A 497 22.58 -3.94 6.60
N GLY A 498 22.89 -4.85 5.67
CA GLY A 498 24.10 -4.79 4.86
C GLY A 498 24.26 -3.44 4.15
N LYS A 499 25.46 -3.18 3.60
CA LYS A 499 25.84 -1.87 3.01
C LYS A 499 24.80 -1.33 2.02
N GLN A 500 24.14 -2.20 1.26
CA GLN A 500 23.12 -1.87 0.27
C GLN A 500 21.84 -1.27 0.88
N TYR A 501 21.35 -1.81 2.01
CA TYR A 501 20.05 -1.45 2.58
C TYR A 501 20.15 -0.54 3.81
N LYS A 502 21.35 -0.35 4.39
CA LYS A 502 21.56 0.47 5.58
C LYS A 502 21.00 1.89 5.45
N ASN A 503 21.28 2.56 4.32
CA ASN A 503 20.84 3.95 4.12
C ASN A 503 19.32 4.06 3.93
N LYS A 504 18.73 3.15 3.14
CA LYS A 504 17.27 3.10 2.97
C LYS A 504 16.58 2.81 4.31
N ALA A 505 17.05 1.81 5.05
CA ALA A 505 16.51 1.52 6.38
C ALA A 505 16.64 2.67 7.36
N PHE A 506 17.78 3.37 7.35
CA PHE A 506 17.98 4.56 8.16
C PHE A 506 17.02 5.69 7.78
N ALA A 507 16.81 5.94 6.49
CA ALA A 507 15.89 6.94 6.00
C ALA A 507 14.44 6.59 6.36
N SER A 508 13.94 5.40 6.01
CA SER A 508 12.54 5.01 6.30
C SER A 508 12.25 4.98 7.80
N ARG A 509 13.20 4.54 8.64
CA ARG A 509 13.00 4.54 10.09
C ARG A 509 12.89 5.95 10.68
N ASN A 510 13.68 6.90 10.16
CA ASN A 510 13.70 8.26 10.66
C ASN A 510 12.68 9.18 10.00
N LEU A 511 12.03 8.72 8.93
CA LEU A 511 11.01 9.45 8.18
C LEU A 511 9.95 10.07 9.10
N LEU A 512 9.41 9.27 10.02
CA LEU A 512 8.33 9.68 10.95
C LEU A 512 8.84 10.01 12.36
N ALA A 513 10.15 10.11 12.58
CA ALA A 513 10.75 10.14 13.91
C ALA A 513 11.23 11.53 14.34
N VAL A 514 11.47 11.71 15.63
CA VAL A 514 12.09 12.91 16.21
C VAL A 514 13.17 12.52 17.22
N GLN A 515 14.26 13.29 17.30
CA GLN A 515 15.27 13.09 18.33
C GLN A 515 14.84 13.76 19.64
N ARG A 516 14.74 12.98 20.71
CA ARG A 516 14.44 13.48 22.07
C ARG A 516 15.67 13.48 22.95
N THR A 517 15.87 14.57 23.68
CA THR A 517 16.92 14.70 24.70
C THR A 517 16.31 15.35 25.94
N TYR A 518 16.38 14.70 27.09
CA TYR A 518 15.92 15.29 28.35
C TYR A 518 16.78 16.48 28.73
N GLY A 519 16.13 17.56 29.18
CA GLY A 519 16.73 18.84 29.50
C GLY A 519 16.90 19.78 28.30
N PHE A 520 17.36 20.99 28.59
CA PHE A 520 17.67 22.01 27.62
C PHE A 520 19.04 21.76 26.94
N ILE A 521 19.11 21.91 25.62
CA ILE A 521 20.38 21.87 24.87
C ILE A 521 20.89 23.31 24.61
N PRO A 522 22.04 23.70 25.20
CA PRO A 522 22.71 24.98 24.95
C PRO A 522 23.08 25.20 23.47
N LEU A 523 23.15 26.47 23.04
CA LEU A 523 23.44 26.82 21.64
C LEU A 523 24.77 26.27 21.11
N ASP A 524 25.81 26.23 21.96
CA ASP A 524 27.14 25.70 21.64
C ASP A 524 27.17 24.17 21.47
N ALA A 525 26.14 23.47 21.97
CA ALA A 525 25.95 22.03 21.80
C ALA A 525 25.03 21.68 20.61
N ARG A 526 24.53 22.67 19.87
CA ARG A 526 23.66 22.47 18.70
C ARG A 526 24.48 22.35 17.42
N THR A 527 23.97 21.55 16.49
CA THR A 527 24.56 21.34 15.16
C THR A 527 23.76 22.11 14.11
N ALA A 528 24.43 22.71 13.13
CA ALA A 528 23.78 23.54 12.10
C ALA A 528 22.79 22.76 11.21
N GLU A 529 22.95 21.45 11.10
CA GLU A 529 22.09 20.58 10.28
C GLU A 529 20.76 20.24 10.97
N LYS A 530 20.54 20.70 12.20
CA LYS A 530 19.35 20.38 13.01
C LYS A 530 18.62 21.62 13.49
N VAL A 531 17.30 21.49 13.58
CA VAL A 531 16.43 22.40 14.30
C VAL A 531 16.15 21.86 15.70
N TYR A 532 15.92 22.75 16.65
CA TYR A 532 15.76 22.41 18.07
C TYR A 532 14.57 23.18 18.66
N PHE A 533 13.73 22.48 19.42
CA PHE A 533 12.64 23.06 20.20
C PHE A 533 12.70 22.49 21.62
N TYR A 534 12.70 23.36 22.64
CA TYR A 534 12.66 22.94 24.04
C TYR A 534 11.24 23.13 24.56
N ASP A 535 10.63 22.02 24.99
CA ASP A 535 9.33 22.04 25.64
C ASP A 535 9.51 22.09 27.17
N PRO A 536 9.16 23.22 27.81
CA PRO A 536 9.30 23.37 29.25
C PRO A 536 8.29 22.54 30.06
N ASN A 537 7.17 22.11 29.46
CA ASN A 537 6.16 21.31 30.17
C ASN A 537 6.65 19.88 30.43
N TYR A 538 7.43 19.34 29.49
CA TYR A 538 8.00 17.99 29.57
C TYR A 538 9.48 17.97 29.92
N GLU A 539 10.13 19.13 30.00
CA GLU A 539 11.58 19.28 30.16
C GLU A 539 12.38 18.50 29.10
N VAL A 540 11.94 18.54 27.84
CA VAL A 540 12.56 17.80 26.72
C VAL A 540 12.92 18.75 25.60
N THR A 541 14.13 18.59 25.06
CA THR A 541 14.50 19.17 23.77
C THR A 541 14.24 18.17 22.64
N TYR A 542 13.35 18.56 21.74
CA TYR A 542 13.12 17.91 20.45
C TYR A 542 14.10 18.47 19.42
N SER A 543 14.65 17.61 18.57
CA SER A 543 15.49 18.02 17.46
C SER A 543 15.30 17.14 16.23
N ALA A 544 15.47 17.72 15.04
CA ALA A 544 15.31 17.04 13.77
C ALA A 544 16.25 17.61 12.71
N SER A 545 16.68 16.79 11.77
CA SER A 545 17.32 17.22 10.51
C SER A 545 16.44 16.80 9.33
N ARG A 546 16.88 17.08 8.10
CA ARG A 546 16.15 16.72 6.87
C ARG A 546 15.87 15.22 6.67
N VAL A 547 16.48 14.34 7.46
CA VAL A 547 16.16 12.89 7.47
C VAL A 547 14.84 12.57 8.18
N SER A 548 14.31 13.53 8.94
CA SER A 548 13.05 13.47 9.68
C SER A 548 12.19 14.67 9.25
N PRO A 549 11.67 14.67 8.01
CA PRO A 549 11.09 15.84 7.37
C PRO A 549 9.93 16.45 8.17
N TYR A 550 8.98 15.64 8.63
CA TYR A 550 7.82 16.16 9.38
C TYR A 550 8.22 16.81 10.72
N ALA A 551 9.14 16.18 11.46
CA ALA A 551 9.63 16.77 12.71
C ALA A 551 10.46 18.03 12.46
N PHE A 552 11.23 18.07 11.37
CA PHE A 552 11.98 19.24 10.94
C PHE A 552 11.03 20.40 10.60
N GLU A 553 9.96 20.13 9.86
CA GLU A 553 8.94 21.10 9.50
C GLU A 553 8.23 21.67 10.72
N MET A 554 7.70 20.80 11.61
CA MET A 554 7.03 21.24 12.84
C MET A 554 7.92 22.12 13.71
N ILE A 555 9.17 21.69 13.97
CA ILE A 555 10.10 22.46 14.80
C ILE A 555 10.49 23.78 14.11
N SER A 556 10.64 23.77 12.78
CA SER A 556 10.91 24.99 12.01
C SER A 556 9.75 25.96 12.09
N ALA A 557 8.51 25.49 12.01
CA ALA A 557 7.32 26.30 12.15
C ALA A 557 7.24 26.92 13.55
N ILE A 558 7.37 26.10 14.61
CA ILE A 558 7.37 26.55 16.00
C ILE A 558 8.42 27.64 16.24
N ASN A 559 9.66 27.43 15.77
CA ASN A 559 10.76 28.37 16.01
C ASN A 559 10.64 29.71 15.26
N ASN A 560 9.85 29.77 14.19
CA ASN A 560 9.73 30.95 13.36
C ASN A 560 8.37 31.65 13.49
N PHE A 561 7.37 31.02 14.13
CA PHE A 561 6.01 31.56 14.21
C PHE A 561 5.94 32.96 14.84
N ASP A 562 6.58 33.18 15.99
CA ASP A 562 6.59 34.49 16.66
C ASP A 562 7.25 35.57 15.79
N PHE A 563 8.31 35.20 15.08
CA PHE A 563 8.98 36.11 14.15
C PHE A 563 8.05 36.49 13.00
N LEU A 564 7.36 35.52 12.40
CA LEU A 564 6.42 35.73 11.31
C LEU A 564 5.23 36.58 11.74
N ASN A 565 4.66 36.33 12.93
CA ASN A 565 3.58 37.15 13.51
C ASN A 565 3.99 38.60 13.77
N ALA A 566 5.29 38.87 13.95
CA ALA A 566 5.79 40.23 14.15
C ALA A 566 6.03 41.00 12.83
N GLN A 567 5.97 40.34 11.67
CA GLN A 567 6.19 40.99 10.38
C GLN A 567 4.89 41.52 9.77
N GLU A 568 5.00 42.51 8.88
CA GLU A 568 3.86 42.95 8.08
C GLU A 568 3.54 41.91 6.99
N GLU A 569 2.25 41.62 6.76
CA GLU A 569 1.81 40.65 5.74
C GLU A 569 2.43 40.93 4.35
N GLN A 570 2.57 42.21 4.01
CA GLN A 570 3.17 42.63 2.75
C GLN A 570 4.64 42.22 2.62
N GLN A 571 5.42 42.27 3.71
CA GLN A 571 6.83 41.86 3.69
C GLN A 571 6.97 40.37 3.44
N ILE A 572 6.08 39.56 4.04
CA ILE A 572 6.04 38.12 3.85
C ILE A 572 5.67 37.79 2.40
N ARG A 573 4.63 38.43 1.84
CA ARG A 573 4.23 38.24 0.43
C ARG A 573 5.33 38.64 -0.55
N VAL A 574 6.06 39.74 -0.27
CA VAL A 574 7.21 40.16 -1.06
C VAL A 574 8.31 39.10 -0.98
N ALA A 575 8.66 38.61 0.22
CA ALA A 575 9.68 37.58 0.38
C ALA A 575 9.33 36.30 -0.39
N VAL A 576 8.08 35.83 -0.32
CA VAL A 576 7.56 34.68 -1.08
C VAL A 576 7.74 34.88 -2.59
N ASN A 577 7.38 36.06 -3.11
CA ASN A 577 7.51 36.35 -4.54
C ASN A 577 8.99 36.38 -4.96
N LEU A 578 9.83 37.02 -4.16
CA LEU A 578 11.26 37.12 -4.44
C LEU A 578 11.95 35.74 -4.41
N GLN A 579 11.59 34.86 -3.47
CA GLN A 579 12.08 33.47 -3.42
C GLN A 579 11.69 32.65 -4.65
N ASN A 580 10.51 32.91 -5.21
CA ASN A 580 10.00 32.26 -6.42
C ASN A 580 10.44 32.95 -7.72
N TYR A 581 11.35 33.94 -7.64
CA TYR A 581 11.83 34.74 -8.77
C TYR A 581 10.70 35.46 -9.52
N VAL A 582 9.65 35.85 -8.81
CA VAL A 582 8.50 36.59 -9.35
C VAL A 582 8.74 38.09 -9.17
N GLY A 583 8.48 38.87 -10.21
CA GLY A 583 8.52 40.34 -10.15
C GLY A 583 9.93 40.96 -10.23
N PHE A 584 10.93 40.21 -10.69
CA PHE A 584 12.26 40.78 -10.94
C PHE A 584 12.23 41.63 -12.22
N PRO A 585 12.73 42.88 -12.19
CA PRO A 585 12.92 43.66 -13.41
C PRO A 585 14.11 43.12 -14.21
N ILE A 586 14.04 43.21 -15.54
CA ILE A 586 15.22 43.00 -16.39
C ILE A 586 16.22 44.12 -16.07
N PRO A 587 17.49 43.81 -15.74
CA PRO A 587 18.48 44.83 -15.40
C PRO A 587 18.72 45.81 -16.54
N ASP A 588 18.97 47.08 -16.19
CA ASP A 588 19.27 48.13 -17.16
C ASP A 588 20.47 47.76 -18.04
N GLY A 589 20.29 47.81 -19.37
CA GLY A 589 21.33 47.47 -20.36
C GLY A 589 21.40 46.00 -20.75
N VAL A 590 20.52 45.14 -20.23
CA VAL A 590 20.37 43.74 -20.69
C VAL A 590 19.26 43.66 -21.73
N GLU A 591 19.61 43.30 -22.96
CA GLU A 591 18.64 43.00 -24.02
C GLU A 591 18.41 41.48 -24.10
N LEU A 592 17.16 41.06 -23.92
CA LEU A 592 16.75 39.67 -24.02
C LEU A 592 15.96 39.45 -25.31
N ASP A 593 16.18 38.32 -25.99
CA ASP A 593 15.31 37.91 -27.08
C ASP A 593 13.91 37.49 -26.57
N ALA A 594 12.98 37.20 -27.48
CA ALA A 594 11.61 36.84 -27.11
C ALA A 594 11.56 35.60 -26.19
N GLY A 595 12.34 34.56 -26.49
CA GLY A 595 12.38 33.34 -25.67
C GLY A 595 13.01 33.59 -24.31
N GLN A 596 14.12 34.36 -24.28
CA GLN A 596 14.79 34.74 -23.05
C GLN A 596 13.91 35.62 -22.16
N THR A 597 13.11 36.52 -22.75
CA THR A 597 12.16 37.39 -22.03
C THR A 597 11.05 36.56 -21.39
N VAL A 598 10.42 35.65 -22.15
CA VAL A 598 9.39 34.76 -21.62
C VAL A 598 9.97 33.86 -20.53
N PHE A 599 11.15 33.29 -20.74
CA PHE A 599 11.82 32.42 -19.77
C PHE A 599 12.21 33.18 -18.49
N PHE A 600 12.70 34.41 -18.62
CA PHE A 600 12.99 35.30 -17.49
C PHE A 600 11.71 35.67 -16.72
N GLY A 601 10.55 35.73 -17.37
CA GLY A 601 9.27 35.99 -16.70
C GLY A 601 8.74 34.81 -15.87
N MET A 602 9.24 33.59 -16.09
CA MET A 602 8.75 32.39 -15.39
C MET A 602 9.19 32.35 -13.92
N ASN A 603 8.40 31.66 -13.09
CA ASN A 603 8.80 31.38 -11.72
C ASN A 603 9.98 30.38 -11.66
N LYS A 604 10.65 30.35 -10.52
CA LYS A 604 11.83 29.50 -10.28
C LYS A 604 11.60 28.02 -10.59
N ALA A 605 10.48 27.44 -10.13
CA ALA A 605 10.20 26.02 -10.31
C ALA A 605 10.02 25.62 -11.78
N THR A 606 9.29 26.43 -12.56
CA THR A 606 9.11 26.20 -14.00
C THR A 606 10.44 26.31 -14.74
N MET A 607 11.29 27.29 -14.39
CA MET A 607 12.61 27.42 -15.00
C MET A 607 13.50 26.21 -14.70
N GLU A 608 13.51 25.72 -13.46
CA GLU A 608 14.29 24.54 -13.04
C GLU A 608 13.82 23.26 -13.74
N GLN A 609 12.51 23.09 -13.93
CA GLN A 609 11.97 21.95 -14.66
C GLN A 609 12.41 21.95 -16.12
N ILE A 610 12.33 23.10 -16.80
CA ILE A 610 12.79 23.25 -18.20
C ILE A 610 14.31 23.04 -18.30
N LEU A 611 15.09 23.55 -17.34
CA LEU A 611 16.53 23.30 -17.25
C LEU A 611 16.86 21.82 -17.09
N ASN A 612 16.14 21.11 -16.22
CA ASN A 612 16.35 19.68 -16.00
C ASN A 612 16.04 18.86 -17.26
N LEU A 613 14.93 19.16 -17.95
CA LEU A 613 14.61 18.53 -19.25
C LEU A 613 15.72 18.77 -20.28
N SER A 614 16.24 20.01 -20.34
CA SER A 614 17.34 20.36 -21.25
C SER A 614 18.64 19.64 -20.88
N GLN A 615 18.94 19.51 -19.58
CA GLN A 615 20.11 18.80 -19.06
C GLN A 615 20.05 17.30 -19.37
N GLN A 616 18.85 16.71 -19.33
CA GLN A 616 18.57 15.34 -19.73
C GLN A 616 18.49 15.14 -21.26
N GLN A 617 18.71 16.20 -22.05
CA GLN A 617 18.68 16.18 -23.51
C GLN A 617 17.35 15.68 -24.09
N VAL A 618 16.24 15.91 -23.41
CA VAL A 618 14.90 15.57 -23.92
C VAL A 618 14.62 16.41 -25.17
N SER A 619 14.24 15.76 -26.27
CA SER A 619 13.87 16.47 -27.52
C SER A 619 12.69 17.42 -27.29
N SER A 620 12.75 18.62 -27.85
CA SER A 620 11.65 19.58 -27.82
C SER A 620 10.38 19.05 -28.49
N ASP A 621 10.51 18.15 -29.48
CA ASP A 621 9.35 17.49 -30.12
C ASP A 621 8.51 16.66 -29.12
N ASN A 622 9.14 16.20 -28.03
CA ASN A 622 8.48 15.44 -26.96
C ASN A 622 7.89 16.35 -25.87
N ILE A 623 8.12 17.67 -25.96
CA ILE A 623 7.66 18.66 -24.98
C ILE A 623 6.73 19.63 -25.70
N ASN A 624 5.43 19.52 -25.45
CA ASN A 624 4.44 20.37 -26.12
C ASN A 624 4.36 21.77 -25.48
N PHE A 625 5.40 22.59 -25.66
CA PHE A 625 5.48 23.94 -25.10
C PHE A 625 4.31 24.85 -25.50
N ARG A 626 3.83 24.71 -26.75
CA ARG A 626 2.69 25.51 -27.27
C ARG A 626 1.38 25.18 -26.59
N GLN A 627 1.16 23.91 -26.25
CA GLN A 627 -0.02 23.51 -25.48
C GLN A 627 0.04 24.02 -24.03
N ILE A 628 1.24 24.07 -23.45
CA ILE A 628 1.44 24.46 -22.04
C ILE A 628 1.38 25.99 -21.88
N LEU A 629 2.02 26.74 -22.77
CA LEU A 629 2.27 28.18 -22.62
C LEU A 629 1.48 29.04 -23.63
N GLY A 630 0.76 28.43 -24.57
CA GLY A 630 0.13 29.13 -25.68
C GLY A 630 1.06 29.25 -26.90
N GLU A 631 0.49 29.64 -28.03
CA GLU A 631 1.17 29.58 -29.34
C GLU A 631 2.40 30.50 -29.43
N GLU A 632 2.31 31.72 -28.92
CA GLU A 632 3.36 32.74 -29.00
C GLU A 632 4.51 32.47 -28.03
N ASP A 633 4.21 32.36 -26.74
CA ASP A 633 5.19 32.09 -25.68
C ASP A 633 5.79 30.69 -25.80
N GLY A 634 4.97 29.69 -26.16
CA GLY A 634 5.44 28.33 -26.37
C GLY A 634 6.44 28.21 -27.52
N ALA A 635 6.19 28.89 -28.65
CA ALA A 635 7.13 28.91 -29.77
C ALA A 635 8.45 29.65 -29.41
N ALA A 636 8.37 30.73 -28.62
CA ALA A 636 9.55 31.47 -28.17
C ALA A 636 10.42 30.64 -27.21
N ILE A 637 9.80 29.91 -26.28
CA ILE A 637 10.49 29.01 -25.34
C ILE A 637 11.07 27.80 -26.04
N GLU A 638 10.33 27.19 -26.97
CA GLU A 638 10.82 26.09 -27.80
C GLU A 638 12.09 26.50 -28.58
N ALA A 639 12.09 27.71 -29.17
CA ALA A 639 13.25 28.25 -29.86
C ALA A 639 14.46 28.48 -28.92
N LEU A 640 14.23 28.97 -27.69
CA LEU A 640 15.29 29.11 -26.68
C LEU A 640 15.80 27.74 -26.20
N TYR A 641 14.91 26.80 -25.94
CA TYR A 641 15.23 25.44 -25.49
C TYR A 641 16.12 24.72 -26.51
N ASN A 642 15.83 24.89 -27.81
CA ASN A 642 16.64 24.35 -28.90
C ASN A 642 18.04 24.96 -29.02
N LYS A 643 18.32 26.10 -28.38
CA LYS A 643 19.69 26.65 -28.24
C LYS A 643 20.52 25.90 -27.19
N GLY A 644 19.90 25.03 -26.40
CA GLY A 644 20.54 24.13 -25.45
C GLY A 644 20.67 24.68 -24.03
N PHE A 645 21.04 23.78 -23.10
CA PHE A 645 21.10 24.03 -21.65
C PHE A 645 21.82 25.33 -21.27
N ASN A 646 22.95 25.63 -21.92
CA ASN A 646 23.75 26.83 -21.57
C ASN A 646 22.99 28.14 -21.80
N ALA A 647 22.17 28.23 -22.85
CA ALA A 647 21.38 29.43 -23.15
C ALA A 647 20.27 29.67 -22.11
N LEU A 648 19.67 28.59 -21.60
CA LEU A 648 18.70 28.65 -20.50
C LEU A 648 19.39 28.97 -19.17
N ALA A 649 20.53 28.31 -18.91
CA ALA A 649 21.28 28.46 -17.66
C ALA A 649 21.77 29.91 -17.48
N GLU A 650 22.18 30.59 -18.54
CA GLU A 650 22.59 32.00 -18.49
C GLU A 650 21.48 32.91 -17.95
N ILE A 651 20.24 32.75 -18.44
CA ILE A 651 19.08 33.54 -17.97
C ILE A 651 18.69 33.19 -16.54
N TYR A 652 18.76 31.91 -16.18
CA TYR A 652 18.52 31.49 -14.80
C TYR A 652 19.57 32.08 -13.84
N GLN A 653 20.86 32.05 -14.22
CA GLN A 653 21.95 32.64 -13.43
C GLN A 653 21.79 34.17 -13.28
N LEU A 654 21.22 34.85 -14.28
CA LEU A 654 20.88 36.27 -14.15
C LEU A 654 19.88 36.51 -13.01
N LYS A 655 18.83 35.68 -12.89
CA LYS A 655 17.87 35.78 -11.76
C LYS A 655 18.51 35.42 -10.42
N VAL A 656 19.40 34.42 -10.39
CA VAL A 656 20.18 34.09 -9.18
C VAL A 656 20.98 35.31 -8.72
N GLN A 657 21.70 35.98 -9.62
CA GLN A 657 22.49 37.18 -9.30
C GLN A 657 21.63 38.35 -8.81
N ILE A 658 20.46 38.57 -9.42
CA ILE A 658 19.50 39.59 -8.95
C ILE A 658 19.05 39.27 -7.53
N PHE A 659 18.67 38.02 -7.27
CA PHE A 659 18.24 37.58 -5.94
C PHE A 659 19.37 37.73 -4.90
N GLU A 660 20.60 37.32 -5.23
CA GLU A 660 21.77 37.50 -4.35
C GLU A 660 22.06 38.97 -4.07
N SER A 661 21.91 39.84 -5.08
CA SER A 661 22.06 41.28 -4.91
C SER A 661 21.00 41.85 -3.95
N ILE A 662 19.72 41.48 -4.12
CA ILE A 662 18.64 41.86 -3.22
C ILE A 662 18.96 41.36 -1.80
N LEU A 663 19.29 40.08 -1.65
CA LEU A 663 19.60 39.47 -0.36
C LEU A 663 20.75 40.18 0.36
N SER A 664 21.80 40.58 -0.35
CA SER A 664 22.95 41.28 0.26
C SER A 664 22.59 42.67 0.80
N ASN A 665 21.66 43.35 0.14
CA ASN A 665 21.21 44.72 0.47
C ASN A 665 20.02 44.76 1.43
N SER A 666 19.40 43.62 1.73
CA SER A 666 18.28 43.50 2.67
C SER A 666 18.70 43.68 4.15
N THR A 667 17.74 44.11 4.97
CA THR A 667 17.84 44.12 6.44
C THR A 667 17.95 42.70 7.00
N ASP A 668 18.30 42.56 8.28
CA ASP A 668 18.45 41.23 8.90
C ASP A 668 17.14 40.44 8.94
N ASP A 669 16.01 41.12 9.19
CA ASP A 669 14.67 40.50 9.17
C ASP A 669 14.26 40.09 7.76
N GLU A 670 14.49 40.94 6.76
CA GLU A 670 14.25 40.61 5.35
C GLU A 670 15.14 39.45 4.89
N LYS A 671 16.42 39.42 5.28
CA LYS A 671 17.33 38.29 5.00
C LYS A 671 16.81 37.01 5.64
N ARG A 672 16.29 37.09 6.87
CA ARG A 672 15.70 35.95 7.55
C ARG A 672 14.47 35.44 6.80
N LEU A 673 13.58 36.32 6.35
CA LEU A 673 12.45 35.94 5.50
C LEU A 673 12.94 35.32 4.18
N LEU A 674 13.84 35.98 3.45
CA LEU A 674 14.32 35.54 2.13
C LEU A 674 15.08 34.20 2.17
N THR A 675 15.65 33.82 3.32
CA THR A 675 16.34 32.52 3.50
C THR A 675 15.52 31.48 4.26
N MET A 676 14.31 31.84 4.73
CA MET A 676 13.39 30.90 5.37
C MET A 676 12.87 29.88 4.36
N ASP A 677 12.47 28.70 4.85
CA ASP A 677 11.81 27.70 4.02
C ASP A 677 10.55 28.28 3.35
N GLY A 678 10.48 28.16 2.02
CA GLY A 678 9.41 28.77 1.23
C GLY A 678 8.03 28.17 1.51
N ASN A 679 7.96 26.87 1.85
CA ASN A 679 6.69 26.22 2.20
C ASN A 679 6.17 26.77 3.53
N LEU A 680 7.06 26.98 4.50
CA LEU A 680 6.70 27.59 5.78
C LEU A 680 6.14 29.02 5.61
N LEU A 681 6.81 29.84 4.80
CA LEU A 681 6.34 31.20 4.48
C LEU A 681 4.98 31.17 3.78
N MET A 682 4.80 30.28 2.82
CA MET A 682 3.53 30.11 2.10
C MET A 682 2.41 29.66 3.03
N ALA A 683 2.66 28.69 3.92
CA ALA A 683 1.70 28.21 4.90
C ALA A 683 1.28 29.32 5.87
N PHE A 684 2.19 30.21 6.27
CA PHE A 684 1.83 31.38 7.06
C PHE A 684 1.05 32.41 6.23
N ALA A 685 1.53 32.75 5.03
CA ALA A 685 0.93 33.77 4.18
C ALA A 685 -0.49 33.44 3.69
N ASN A 686 -0.85 32.15 3.61
CA ASN A 686 -2.19 31.69 3.25
C ASN A 686 -3.09 31.39 4.47
N GLY A 687 -2.59 31.57 5.69
CA GLY A 687 -3.33 31.35 6.94
C GLY A 687 -3.42 29.88 7.40
N SER A 688 -2.78 28.94 6.69
CA SER A 688 -2.74 27.53 7.08
C SER A 688 -1.88 27.28 8.31
N LEU A 689 -0.91 28.16 8.58
CA LEU A 689 -0.12 28.17 9.82
C LEU A 689 -0.63 29.26 10.75
N ASN A 690 -1.22 28.85 11.86
CA ASN A 690 -1.78 29.73 12.89
C ASN A 690 -1.48 29.17 14.30
N GLU A 691 -1.92 29.86 15.35
CA GLU A 691 -1.62 29.51 16.74
C GLU A 691 -2.13 28.10 17.10
N GLU A 692 -3.34 27.73 16.65
CA GLU A 692 -3.92 26.39 16.88
C GLU A 692 -3.07 25.29 16.22
N ILE A 693 -2.56 25.52 15.01
CA ILE A 693 -1.67 24.58 14.34
C ILE A 693 -0.31 24.47 15.04
N ILE A 694 0.22 25.55 15.60
CA ILE A 694 1.47 25.51 16.38
C ILE A 694 1.28 24.73 17.68
N GLU A 695 0.19 24.95 18.40
CA GLU A 695 -0.15 24.15 19.59
C GLU A 695 -0.30 22.67 19.22
N TYR A 696 -0.99 22.38 18.11
CA TYR A 696 -1.11 21.05 17.57
C TYR A 696 0.27 20.44 17.26
N TYR A 697 1.19 21.15 16.59
CA TYR A 697 2.55 20.66 16.31
C TYR A 697 3.33 20.33 17.58
N ILE A 698 3.22 21.16 18.61
CA ILE A 698 3.86 20.91 19.91
C ILE A 698 3.32 19.60 20.52
N GLU A 699 2.00 19.38 20.49
CA GLU A 699 1.40 18.13 20.95
C GLU A 699 1.87 16.93 20.11
N GLN A 700 1.89 17.05 18.77
CA GLN A 700 2.29 15.97 17.87
C GLN A 700 3.75 15.55 18.03
N LEU A 701 4.66 16.46 18.36
CA LEU A 701 6.05 16.14 18.66
C LEU A 701 6.18 15.14 19.82
N THR A 702 5.23 15.12 20.77
CA THR A 702 5.23 14.14 21.87
C THR A 702 4.88 12.73 21.38
N LYS A 703 4.06 12.61 20.33
CA LYS A 703 3.52 11.35 19.78
C LYS A 703 4.43 10.67 18.75
N LEU A 704 5.39 11.38 18.18
CA LEU A 704 6.29 10.81 17.17
C LEU A 704 7.19 9.70 17.73
N PRO A 705 7.62 8.72 16.95
CA PRO A 705 8.66 7.78 17.37
C PRO A 705 10.03 8.45 17.60
N SER A 706 10.88 7.82 18.39
CA SER A 706 12.25 8.27 18.65
C SER A 706 13.19 7.94 17.49
N SER A 707 13.95 8.92 17.05
CA SER A 707 14.91 8.76 15.95
C SER A 707 16.10 7.89 16.33
N GLN A 708 16.69 7.23 15.34
CA GLN A 708 17.92 6.48 15.51
C GLN A 708 19.10 7.29 14.99
N ARG A 709 20.21 7.27 15.74
CA ARG A 709 21.47 7.89 15.30
C ARG A 709 22.13 7.06 14.21
N HIS A 710 22.71 7.73 13.22
CA HIS A 710 23.50 7.07 12.19
C HIS A 710 24.75 6.49 12.85
N GLN A 711 24.95 5.17 12.78
CA GLN A 711 26.08 4.50 13.47
C GLN A 711 27.47 4.90 12.92
N ASN A 712 27.54 5.69 11.84
CA ASN A 712 28.79 6.25 11.31
C ASN A 712 28.97 7.75 11.64
N ALA A 713 28.31 8.27 12.68
CA ALA A 713 28.54 9.62 13.21
C ALA A 713 29.40 9.58 14.49
N MET A 714 30.50 8.80 14.44
CA MET A 714 31.66 8.89 15.31
C MET A 714 32.91 8.95 14.45
#